data_AF-A0A349DLZ7-F1
#
_entry.id   AF-A0A349DLZ7-F1
#
_cell.length_a   1.000
_cell.length_b   1.000
_cell.length_c   1.000
_cell.angle_alpha   90.00
_cell.angle_beta   90.00
_cell.angle_gamma   90.00
#
_symmetry.space_group_name_H-M   'P 1'
#
loop_
_entity.id
_entity.type
_entity.pdbx_description
1 polymer ?
#
loop_
_entity_poly.entity_id
_entity_poly.type
_entity_poly.pdbx_seq_one_letter_code
_entity_poly.pdbx_strand_id
1 'polypeptide(L)'
;MQRDAQDYARDAKGVVMKSKEQRYLDSMSNKVVYELPGASFTYKSVKEKELALGLDLQGGMHLVVEVSPIEIIKALSGNSSSSKLSNALKEAQKAQANSQEKFVYLFQKSFERLYPNDKLADIFASSANREKVRTNSSNDDVTQFIGAEVDEGIDRAFEILRRRIDKFGVANPNIQKLSGTGRIMIELPGVDNPERAKKLISGVAKLEFWEVYEQNEIASSFIELSNYMNKQDQSKAKKNGGTQKDTTKTNTTDPKSDDLVAGNQKKDSTDNSLVAGNTTDSTKTDSTQSTDTTAKTDSTQKDTAKKDDVKPDTTQQQIGSTFTRLFKNTGSNYAALPSDTAEINSYLRKPEVRRMFKGNALFFWDVKPDSKTKLLSLHIAKNTRGGQAPLEGDVVVDARQEFDPNSQPEVSMRMNSKGTNEWKKLTRANINKRVAIVLDNNVYSAPFVRAEIANGNSSISGNFTVEEARDLANILKAGKLPAPVRIVEEAVVGPSLGQKSISQGLRSMLVGLALVVVFMVLYYKLGGAIANIALLANIFFIVGILAQFGAVLTLPGIAGIVLTIGMSVDANVLIYERIREELRREQAVKLPMAIKLGYEKAYSSIIDANVTTFLIGAILYSFGSGGVKGFAVTLMIGIGCSLFSAIFITRLIIEAISRGGKRNVSFKSLIPTLGKPNIQFIKLRKKAYMISAAFITFGVISAVINGGLNLGVDFKGGRSYVVKFEKPVAATDARIALGKSIKGGLEVKTFGSTDQVKVTTSYLIGDESDEADQKVRSLVLDGLKTLNNGNAPSVESSSKVGSTIADDIR
;
A
#
# COMPACT_ATOMS: atom_id res chain seq x y z
N MET A 1 8.82 20.67 0.30
CA MET A 1 8.97 19.48 1.17
C MET A 1 9.41 18.23 0.42
N GLN A 2 8.58 17.62 -0.45
CA GLN A 2 8.96 16.36 -1.12
C GLN A 2 10.21 16.49 -2.03
N ARG A 3 10.33 17.58 -2.81
CA ARG A 3 11.54 17.83 -3.62
C ARG A 3 12.78 18.01 -2.73
N ASP A 4 12.67 18.83 -1.70
CA ASP A 4 13.72 19.09 -0.72
C ASP A 4 14.15 17.81 0.03
N ALA A 5 13.23 16.87 0.27
CA ALA A 5 13.54 15.53 0.80
C ALA A 5 14.31 14.66 -0.21
N GLN A 6 13.93 14.71 -1.49
CA GLN A 6 14.63 14.00 -2.58
C GLN A 6 16.02 14.57 -2.82
N ASP A 7 16.16 15.88 -2.83
CA ASP A 7 17.42 16.59 -3.04
C ASP A 7 18.38 16.40 -1.85
N TYR A 8 17.88 16.37 -0.61
CA TYR A 8 18.62 15.92 0.58
C TYR A 8 19.06 14.44 0.51
N ALA A 9 18.28 13.61 -0.19
CA ALA A 9 18.53 12.19 -0.33
C ALA A 9 19.41 11.80 -1.53
N ARG A 10 19.69 12.71 -2.49
CA ARG A 10 20.59 12.44 -3.61
C ARG A 10 22.00 12.06 -3.14
N ASP A 11 22.62 11.12 -3.85
CA ASP A 11 24.05 10.88 -3.79
C ASP A 11 24.82 11.69 -4.86
N ALA A 12 26.15 11.58 -4.87
CA ALA A 12 27.01 12.27 -5.84
C ALA A 12 26.87 11.77 -7.30
N LYS A 13 26.01 10.77 -7.55
CA LYS A 13 25.62 10.27 -8.89
C LYS A 13 24.18 10.66 -9.24
N GLY A 14 23.52 11.47 -8.40
CA GLY A 14 22.14 11.92 -8.57
C GLY A 14 21.07 10.90 -8.15
N VAL A 15 21.46 9.75 -7.59
CA VAL A 15 20.54 8.68 -7.19
C VAL A 15 19.94 9.00 -5.83
N VAL A 16 18.61 8.98 -5.73
CA VAL A 16 17.88 9.30 -4.50
C VAL A 16 17.90 8.11 -3.54
N MET A 17 18.59 8.26 -2.41
CA MET A 17 18.63 7.27 -1.33
C MET A 17 17.34 7.32 -0.52
N LYS A 18 16.31 6.58 -0.93
CA LYS A 18 14.96 6.65 -0.36
C LYS A 18 14.86 6.47 1.16
N SER A 19 15.79 5.77 1.80
CA SER A 19 15.86 5.70 3.27
C SER A 19 16.23 7.04 3.95
N LYS A 20 16.97 7.94 3.26
CA LYS A 20 17.18 9.33 3.69
C LYS A 20 15.96 10.21 3.37
N GLU A 21 15.33 10.01 2.22
CA GLU A 21 14.10 10.72 1.79
C GLU A 21 12.99 10.48 2.83
N GLN A 22 12.74 9.21 3.16
CA GLN A 22 11.78 8.80 4.19
C GLN A 22 12.11 9.43 5.55
N ARG A 23 13.36 9.32 6.03
CA ARG A 23 13.80 9.95 7.30
C ARG A 23 13.55 11.46 7.32
N TYR A 24 13.75 12.16 6.20
CA TYR A 24 13.47 13.59 6.08
C TYR A 24 11.96 13.88 6.12
N LEU A 25 11.15 13.13 5.37
CA LEU A 25 9.68 13.26 5.38
C LEU A 25 9.07 12.93 6.75
N ASP A 26 9.56 11.89 7.42
CA ASP A 26 9.14 11.47 8.76
C ASP A 26 9.43 12.57 9.79
N SER A 27 10.62 13.20 9.74
CA SER A 27 10.96 14.33 10.64
C SER A 27 10.16 15.60 10.36
N MET A 28 9.71 15.80 9.11
CA MET A 28 8.86 16.92 8.70
C MET A 28 7.35 16.64 8.86
N SER A 29 6.96 15.42 9.24
CA SER A 29 5.56 14.94 9.28
C SER A 29 4.60 15.83 10.06
N ASN A 30 5.03 16.35 11.21
CA ASN A 30 4.22 17.18 12.10
C ASN A 30 4.38 18.69 11.82
N LYS A 31 5.20 19.10 10.83
CA LYS A 31 5.35 20.51 10.47
C LYS A 31 4.11 21.00 9.74
N VAL A 32 3.61 22.18 10.12
CA VAL A 32 2.52 22.87 9.42
C VAL A 32 2.97 23.24 8.00
N VAL A 33 2.08 23.02 7.03
CA VAL A 33 2.30 23.26 5.59
C VAL A 33 1.33 24.31 5.06
N TYR A 34 0.07 24.26 5.51
CA TYR A 34 -0.95 25.23 5.16
C TYR A 34 -1.64 25.74 6.42
N GLU A 35 -1.89 27.05 6.46
CA GLU A 35 -2.75 27.68 7.44
C GLU A 35 -3.93 28.26 6.67
N LEU A 36 -5.12 27.75 6.97
CA LEU A 36 -6.40 28.22 6.43
C LEU A 36 -7.22 28.83 7.58
N PRO A 37 -8.17 29.74 7.29
CA PRO A 37 -8.99 30.34 8.33
C PRO A 37 -9.67 29.28 9.21
N GLY A 38 -9.24 29.20 10.48
CA GLY A 38 -9.75 28.24 11.46
C GLY A 38 -9.05 26.87 11.51
N ALA A 39 -8.04 26.57 10.68
CA ALA A 39 -7.33 25.29 10.73
C ALA A 39 -5.88 25.33 10.16
N SER A 40 -4.93 24.84 10.95
CA SER A 40 -3.55 24.54 10.52
C SER A 40 -3.41 23.08 10.11
N PHE A 41 -2.80 22.81 8.96
CA PHE A 41 -2.64 21.47 8.39
C PHE A 41 -1.17 21.07 8.38
N THR A 42 -0.83 19.98 9.08
CA THR A 42 0.51 19.36 9.08
C THR A 42 0.76 18.54 7.82
N TYR A 43 2.03 18.30 7.45
CA TYR A 43 2.38 17.49 6.28
C TYR A 43 1.71 16.10 6.31
N LYS A 44 1.65 15.46 7.48
CA LYS A 44 0.91 14.20 7.68
C LYS A 44 -0.58 14.35 7.35
N SER A 45 -1.25 15.36 7.91
CA SER A 45 -2.69 15.59 7.65
C SER A 45 -3.01 15.98 6.20
N VAL A 46 -2.06 16.62 5.49
CA VAL A 46 -2.16 16.90 4.06
C VAL A 46 -1.97 15.62 3.26
N LYS A 47 -1.02 14.75 3.64
CA LYS A 47 -0.75 13.49 2.93
C LYS A 47 -1.86 12.45 3.13
N GLU A 48 -2.51 12.44 4.29
CA GLU A 48 -3.70 11.63 4.60
C GLU A 48 -4.96 12.10 3.84
N LYS A 49 -4.99 13.37 3.42
CA LYS A 49 -6.07 13.98 2.63
C LYS A 49 -5.68 14.21 1.16
N GLU A 50 -4.53 13.71 0.73
CA GLU A 50 -4.10 13.75 -0.67
C GLU A 50 -4.96 12.77 -1.46
N LEU A 51 -5.48 13.23 -2.61
CA LEU A 51 -6.29 12.39 -3.48
C LEU A 51 -5.49 11.14 -3.90
N ALA A 52 -5.99 9.96 -3.54
CA ALA A 52 -5.32 8.70 -3.81
C ALA A 52 -5.21 8.48 -5.33
N LEU A 53 -3.99 8.27 -5.81
CA LEU A 53 -3.71 7.98 -7.23
C LEU A 53 -3.50 6.47 -7.39
N GLY A 54 -4.13 5.89 -8.40
CA GLY A 54 -4.04 4.46 -8.68
C GLY A 54 -2.72 4.02 -9.28
N LEU A 55 -2.59 2.69 -9.42
CA LEU A 55 -1.45 2.01 -10.02
C LEU A 55 -1.03 2.61 -11.38
N ASP A 56 -2.00 2.91 -12.25
CA ASP A 56 -1.75 3.49 -13.59
C ASP A 56 -1.07 4.86 -13.56
N LEU A 57 -1.09 5.55 -12.41
CA LEU A 57 -0.69 6.95 -12.25
C LEU A 57 0.56 7.08 -11.36
N GLN A 58 0.63 6.39 -10.22
CA GLN A 58 1.83 6.37 -9.37
C GLN A 58 2.87 5.31 -9.78
N GLY A 59 2.48 4.32 -10.59
CA GLY A 59 3.20 3.04 -10.64
C GLY A 59 2.97 2.20 -9.38
N GLY A 60 3.66 1.07 -9.28
CA GLY A 60 3.52 0.10 -8.19
C GLY A 60 3.14 -1.30 -8.67
N MET A 61 2.27 -1.99 -7.92
CA MET A 61 1.89 -3.38 -8.16
C MET A 61 0.40 -3.64 -7.87
N HIS A 62 -0.26 -4.42 -8.73
CA HIS A 62 -1.54 -5.11 -8.49
C HIS A 62 -1.27 -6.62 -8.47
N LEU A 63 -1.94 -7.35 -7.59
CA LEU A 63 -1.90 -8.79 -7.46
C LEU A 63 -3.31 -9.33 -7.19
N VAL A 64 -3.69 -10.42 -7.85
CA VAL A 64 -4.77 -11.29 -7.36
C VAL A 64 -4.12 -12.55 -6.81
N VAL A 65 -4.31 -12.78 -5.50
CA VAL A 65 -3.81 -13.97 -4.81
C VAL A 65 -4.96 -14.91 -4.45
N GLU A 66 -4.78 -16.19 -4.74
CA GLU A 66 -5.74 -17.24 -4.46
C GLU A 66 -5.33 -18.02 -3.20
N VAL A 67 -6.25 -18.17 -2.26
CA VAL A 67 -6.04 -18.96 -1.04
C VAL A 67 -6.40 -20.41 -1.35
N SER A 68 -5.40 -21.23 -1.69
CA SER A 68 -5.60 -22.58 -2.24
C SER A 68 -6.54 -23.47 -1.39
N PRO A 69 -7.78 -23.76 -1.85
CA PRO A 69 -8.69 -24.63 -1.11
C PRO A 69 -8.14 -26.07 -1.02
N ILE A 70 -7.37 -26.49 -2.03
CA ILE A 70 -6.72 -27.80 -2.11
C ILE A 70 -5.78 -28.02 -0.91
N GLU A 71 -4.98 -27.01 -0.52
CA GLU A 71 -4.08 -27.15 0.62
C GLU A 71 -4.82 -27.10 1.96
N ILE A 72 -5.90 -26.32 2.08
CA ILE A 72 -6.79 -26.36 3.25
C ILE A 72 -7.38 -27.77 3.41
N ILE A 73 -7.96 -28.33 2.35
CA ILE A 73 -8.57 -29.67 2.36
C ILE A 73 -7.54 -30.76 2.71
N LYS A 74 -6.34 -30.73 2.13
CA LYS A 74 -5.24 -31.63 2.51
C LYS A 74 -4.90 -31.51 3.99
N ALA A 75 -4.80 -30.30 4.52
CA ALA A 75 -4.42 -30.09 5.92
C ALA A 75 -5.52 -30.49 6.91
N LEU A 76 -6.81 -30.28 6.57
CA LEU A 76 -7.96 -30.76 7.34
C LEU A 76 -8.01 -32.30 7.40
N SER A 77 -7.52 -33.01 6.39
CA SER A 77 -7.35 -34.47 6.44
C SER A 77 -6.14 -34.94 7.29
N GLY A 78 -5.45 -34.01 7.97
CA GLY A 78 -4.23 -34.30 8.72
C GLY A 78 -3.00 -34.50 7.83
N ASN A 79 -3.00 -33.98 6.60
CA ASN A 79 -2.06 -34.33 5.53
C ASN A 79 -2.11 -35.82 5.14
N SER A 80 -3.33 -36.38 5.01
CA SER A 80 -3.53 -37.78 4.62
C SER A 80 -2.94 -38.08 3.23
N SER A 81 -1.96 -38.99 3.18
CA SER A 81 -1.38 -39.52 1.93
C SER A 81 -2.32 -40.46 1.16
N SER A 82 -3.63 -40.41 1.40
CA SER A 82 -4.60 -41.29 0.75
C SER A 82 -4.73 -40.99 -0.74
N SER A 83 -4.59 -42.02 -1.57
CA SER A 83 -4.74 -41.91 -3.02
C SER A 83 -6.12 -41.39 -3.41
N LYS A 84 -7.18 -41.83 -2.69
CA LYS A 84 -8.58 -41.37 -2.87
C LYS A 84 -8.70 -39.85 -2.81
N LEU A 85 -8.18 -39.23 -1.74
CA LEU A 85 -8.17 -37.77 -1.57
C LEU A 85 -7.41 -37.08 -2.71
N SER A 86 -6.23 -37.59 -3.06
CA SER A 86 -5.39 -37.01 -4.11
C SER A 86 -6.05 -37.06 -5.50
N ASN A 87 -6.85 -38.10 -5.79
CA ASN A 87 -7.55 -38.27 -7.05
C ASN A 87 -8.80 -37.36 -7.12
N ALA A 88 -9.61 -37.34 -6.05
CA ALA A 88 -10.78 -36.47 -5.97
C ALA A 88 -10.41 -34.97 -6.07
N LEU A 89 -9.31 -34.54 -5.44
CA LEU A 89 -8.79 -33.17 -5.55
C LEU A 89 -8.34 -32.83 -6.98
N LYS A 90 -7.59 -33.72 -7.64
CA LYS A 90 -7.16 -33.53 -9.04
C LYS A 90 -8.34 -33.44 -10.01
N GLU A 91 -9.38 -34.23 -9.78
CA GLU A 91 -10.55 -34.27 -10.65
C GLU A 91 -11.45 -33.04 -10.44
N ALA A 92 -11.64 -32.61 -9.19
CA ALA A 92 -12.31 -31.35 -8.87
C ALA A 92 -11.58 -30.14 -9.47
N GLN A 93 -10.24 -30.15 -9.49
CA GLN A 93 -9.45 -29.10 -10.12
C GLN A 93 -9.67 -29.02 -11.65
N LYS A 94 -9.92 -30.14 -12.34
CA LYS A 94 -10.33 -30.11 -13.75
C LYS A 94 -11.77 -29.60 -13.92
N ALA A 95 -12.67 -30.00 -13.03
CA ALA A 95 -14.07 -29.58 -13.05
C ALA A 95 -14.21 -28.06 -12.84
N GLN A 96 -13.39 -27.46 -11.97
CA GLN A 96 -13.38 -26.02 -11.70
C GLN A 96 -13.10 -25.19 -12.97
N ALA A 97 -12.25 -25.67 -13.88
CA ALA A 97 -11.93 -24.97 -15.13
C ALA A 97 -13.12 -24.84 -16.10
N ASN A 98 -14.27 -25.47 -15.79
CA ASN A 98 -15.51 -25.37 -16.57
C ASN A 98 -16.73 -25.12 -15.67
N SER A 99 -16.54 -24.63 -14.43
CA SER A 99 -17.62 -24.47 -13.45
C SER A 99 -17.41 -23.31 -12.49
N GLN A 100 -18.46 -22.50 -12.33
CA GLN A 100 -18.55 -21.40 -11.35
C GLN A 100 -19.04 -21.86 -9.97
N GLU A 101 -19.13 -23.17 -9.73
CA GLU A 101 -19.50 -23.74 -8.43
C GLU A 101 -18.31 -23.71 -7.45
N LYS A 102 -18.55 -23.52 -6.14
CA LYS A 102 -17.47 -23.56 -5.14
C LYS A 102 -16.70 -24.88 -5.20
N PHE A 103 -15.36 -24.81 -5.19
CA PHE A 103 -14.44 -25.94 -5.23
C PHE A 103 -14.80 -27.09 -4.28
N VAL A 104 -15.33 -26.78 -3.09
CA VAL A 104 -15.68 -27.77 -2.06
C VAL A 104 -16.82 -28.71 -2.51
N TYR A 105 -17.82 -28.20 -3.24
CA TYR A 105 -18.88 -29.04 -3.82
C TYR A 105 -18.39 -29.83 -5.04
N LEU A 106 -17.50 -29.25 -5.85
CA LEU A 106 -16.83 -29.98 -6.94
C LEU A 106 -15.95 -31.10 -6.40
N PHE A 107 -15.32 -30.91 -5.24
CA PHE A 107 -14.59 -31.93 -4.50
C PHE A 107 -15.51 -33.05 -3.99
N GLN A 108 -16.64 -32.73 -3.36
CA GLN A 108 -17.64 -33.72 -2.95
C GLN A 108 -18.12 -34.56 -4.15
N LYS A 109 -18.62 -33.90 -5.21
CA LYS A 109 -19.11 -34.59 -6.43
C LYS A 109 -18.02 -35.44 -7.10
N SER A 110 -16.77 -34.97 -7.10
CA SER A 110 -15.65 -35.74 -7.64
C SER A 110 -15.27 -36.93 -6.77
N PHE A 111 -15.38 -36.82 -5.45
CA PHE A 111 -15.16 -37.92 -4.52
C PHE A 111 -16.26 -38.99 -4.69
N GLU A 112 -17.53 -38.59 -4.62
CA GLU A 112 -18.68 -39.50 -4.72
C GLU A 112 -18.75 -40.21 -6.07
N ARG A 113 -18.41 -39.53 -7.17
CA ARG A 113 -18.35 -40.13 -8.52
C ARG A 113 -17.20 -41.14 -8.68
N LEU A 114 -16.11 -40.99 -7.92
CA LEU A 114 -14.97 -41.93 -7.94
C LEU A 114 -15.10 -43.05 -6.90
N TYR A 115 -15.80 -42.78 -5.79
CA TYR A 115 -15.82 -43.59 -4.57
C TYR A 115 -17.25 -43.64 -3.95
N PRO A 116 -18.28 -44.13 -4.68
CA PRO A 116 -19.69 -43.99 -4.28
C PRO A 116 -20.09 -44.75 -3.00
N ASN A 117 -19.24 -45.66 -2.51
CA ASN A 117 -19.47 -46.44 -1.29
C ASN A 117 -18.61 -45.98 -0.10
N ASP A 118 -17.69 -45.03 -0.29
CA ASP A 118 -16.80 -44.51 0.76
C ASP A 118 -17.39 -43.21 1.37
N LYS A 119 -17.00 -42.87 2.61
CA LYS A 119 -17.41 -41.60 3.23
C LYS A 119 -16.25 -40.63 3.34
N LEU A 120 -16.53 -39.34 3.15
CA LEU A 120 -15.58 -38.27 3.50
C LEU A 120 -15.22 -38.32 4.99
N ALA A 121 -16.16 -38.74 5.85
CA ALA A 121 -15.91 -38.95 7.28
C ALA A 121 -14.68 -39.85 7.57
N ASP A 122 -14.42 -40.86 6.73
CA ASP A 122 -13.30 -41.80 6.91
C ASP A 122 -11.92 -41.12 6.73
N ILE A 123 -11.89 -39.97 6.05
CA ILE A 123 -10.69 -39.15 5.78
C ILE A 123 -10.61 -37.95 6.74
N PHE A 124 -11.76 -37.39 7.15
CA PHE A 124 -11.84 -36.13 7.89
C PHE A 124 -12.19 -36.26 9.38
N ALA A 125 -12.61 -37.43 9.89
CA ALA A 125 -12.88 -37.66 11.33
C ALA A 125 -11.59 -37.83 12.17
N SER A 126 -10.65 -36.90 12.03
CA SER A 126 -9.38 -36.88 12.76
C SER A 126 -9.55 -36.47 14.24
N SER A 127 -8.53 -36.70 15.06
CA SER A 127 -8.49 -36.22 16.44
C SER A 127 -8.55 -34.69 16.56
N ALA A 128 -8.10 -33.95 15.55
CA ALA A 128 -8.18 -32.49 15.49
C ALA A 128 -9.60 -32.01 15.15
N ASN A 129 -10.32 -32.74 14.28
CA ASN A 129 -11.64 -32.33 13.79
C ASN A 129 -12.80 -32.87 14.66
N ARG A 130 -12.52 -33.71 15.66
CA ARG A 130 -13.51 -34.53 16.41
C ARG A 130 -14.64 -33.74 17.10
N GLU A 131 -14.44 -32.44 17.38
CA GLU A 131 -15.49 -31.55 17.89
C GLU A 131 -16.55 -31.24 16.81
N LYS A 132 -16.18 -31.20 15.52
CA LYS A 132 -17.03 -30.82 14.37
C LYS A 132 -17.39 -31.99 13.43
N VAL A 133 -16.48 -32.95 13.21
CA VAL A 133 -16.66 -34.12 12.32
C VAL A 133 -16.53 -35.42 13.10
N ARG A 134 -17.42 -36.38 12.84
CA ARG A 134 -17.43 -37.71 13.47
C ARG A 134 -17.41 -38.79 12.41
N THR A 135 -17.04 -40.02 12.78
CA THR A 135 -17.02 -41.18 11.87
C THR A 135 -18.40 -41.57 11.31
N ASN A 136 -19.47 -41.04 11.89
CA ASN A 136 -20.85 -41.23 11.42
C ASN A 136 -21.43 -40.01 10.67
N SER A 137 -20.67 -38.93 10.47
CA SER A 137 -21.10 -37.76 9.67
C SER A 137 -21.40 -38.14 8.22
N SER A 138 -22.33 -37.44 7.58
CA SER A 138 -22.59 -37.55 6.15
C SER A 138 -21.53 -36.82 5.32
N ASN A 139 -21.51 -37.05 4.00
CA ASN A 139 -20.65 -36.29 3.10
C ASN A 139 -21.04 -34.81 3.07
N ASP A 140 -22.33 -34.47 3.19
CA ASP A 140 -22.82 -33.09 3.24
C ASP A 140 -22.34 -32.37 4.51
N ASP A 141 -22.42 -33.01 5.68
CA ASP A 141 -21.90 -32.45 6.95
C ASP A 141 -20.41 -32.12 6.85
N VAL A 142 -19.62 -33.05 6.28
CA VAL A 142 -18.17 -32.88 6.11
C VAL A 142 -17.87 -31.80 5.06
N THR A 143 -18.66 -31.73 3.99
CA THR A 143 -18.55 -30.70 2.95
C THR A 143 -18.89 -29.30 3.50
N GLN A 144 -19.91 -29.19 4.35
CA GLN A 144 -20.25 -27.93 5.03
C GLN A 144 -19.16 -27.51 6.02
N PHE A 145 -18.59 -28.44 6.79
CA PHE A 145 -17.44 -28.19 7.65
C PHE A 145 -16.21 -27.69 6.87
N ILE A 146 -15.85 -28.39 5.78
CA ILE A 146 -14.74 -28.00 4.92
C ILE A 146 -15.01 -26.62 4.30
N GLY A 147 -16.23 -26.35 3.83
CA GLY A 147 -16.64 -25.05 3.29
C GLY A 147 -16.45 -23.92 4.29
N ALA A 148 -16.86 -24.12 5.54
CA ALA A 148 -16.69 -23.14 6.61
C ALA A 148 -15.21 -22.90 6.96
N GLU A 149 -14.36 -23.93 7.01
CA GLU A 149 -12.92 -23.76 7.26
C GLU A 149 -12.15 -23.16 6.06
N VAL A 150 -12.63 -23.38 4.82
CA VAL A 150 -12.11 -22.71 3.62
C VAL A 150 -12.48 -21.22 3.64
N ASP A 151 -13.75 -20.88 3.88
CA ASP A 151 -14.20 -19.48 3.98
C ASP A 151 -13.51 -18.76 5.17
N GLU A 152 -13.41 -19.38 6.36
CA GLU A 152 -12.63 -18.84 7.49
C GLU A 152 -11.13 -18.78 7.15
N GLY A 153 -10.61 -19.70 6.33
CA GLY A 153 -9.23 -19.70 5.84
C GLY A 153 -8.91 -18.50 4.94
N ILE A 154 -9.84 -18.11 4.07
CA ILE A 154 -9.73 -16.92 3.22
C ILE A 154 -9.75 -15.65 4.06
N ASP A 155 -10.62 -15.57 5.07
CA ASP A 155 -10.69 -14.42 5.99
C ASP A 155 -9.44 -14.29 6.87
N ARG A 156 -8.91 -15.42 7.39
CA ARG A 156 -7.62 -15.48 8.09
C ARG A 156 -6.47 -15.00 7.19
N ALA A 157 -6.44 -15.39 5.92
CA ALA A 157 -5.43 -14.93 4.96
C ALA A 157 -5.55 -13.43 4.64
N PHE A 158 -6.78 -12.90 4.51
CA PHE A 158 -7.02 -11.48 4.22
C PHE A 158 -6.44 -10.54 5.28
N GLU A 159 -6.70 -10.77 6.57
CA GLU A 159 -6.18 -9.90 7.63
C GLU A 159 -4.65 -10.04 7.82
N ILE A 160 -4.08 -11.23 7.58
CA ILE A 160 -2.62 -11.43 7.56
C ILE A 160 -1.98 -10.60 6.43
N LEU A 161 -2.54 -10.66 5.22
CA LEU A 161 -2.03 -9.93 4.05
C LEU A 161 -2.14 -8.42 4.24
N ARG A 162 -3.28 -7.93 4.75
CA ARG A 162 -3.50 -6.53 5.12
C ARG A 162 -2.43 -6.03 6.09
N ARG A 163 -2.26 -6.70 7.23
CA ARG A 163 -1.26 -6.34 8.27
C ARG A 163 0.19 -6.35 7.75
N ARG A 164 0.51 -7.21 6.78
CA ARG A 164 1.82 -7.21 6.09
C ARG A 164 1.99 -6.03 5.14
N ILE A 165 0.94 -5.68 4.41
CA ILE A 165 0.93 -4.55 3.46
C ILE A 165 1.03 -3.22 4.18
N ASP A 166 0.29 -3.04 5.29
CA ASP A 166 0.40 -1.86 6.17
C ASP A 166 1.86 -1.66 6.65
N LYS A 167 2.52 -2.75 7.04
CA LYS A 167 3.96 -2.76 7.41
C LYS A 167 4.94 -2.48 6.28
N PHE A 168 4.54 -2.61 5.01
CA PHE A 168 5.40 -2.26 3.88
C PHE A 168 5.51 -0.73 3.71
N GLY A 169 4.58 0.04 4.29
CA GLY A 169 4.57 1.51 4.21
C GLY A 169 4.04 2.05 2.88
N VAL A 170 3.20 1.27 2.20
CA VAL A 170 2.52 1.70 0.95
C VAL A 170 1.54 2.83 1.28
N ALA A 171 1.50 3.86 0.44
CA ALA A 171 0.48 4.91 0.55
C ALA A 171 -0.85 4.39 -0.01
N ASN A 172 -1.88 4.32 0.85
CA ASN A 172 -3.26 3.97 0.50
C ASN A 172 -3.40 2.64 -0.30
N PRO A 173 -2.98 1.49 0.28
CA PRO A 173 -3.20 0.19 -0.34
C PRO A 173 -4.71 -0.12 -0.43
N ASN A 174 -5.14 -0.70 -1.54
CA ASN A 174 -6.52 -1.14 -1.76
C ASN A 174 -6.57 -2.67 -1.77
N ILE A 175 -7.27 -3.28 -0.81
CA ILE A 175 -7.31 -4.74 -0.62
C ILE A 175 -8.78 -5.18 -0.54
N GLN A 176 -9.21 -6.08 -1.42
CA GLN A 176 -10.61 -6.51 -1.54
C GLN A 176 -10.71 -8.03 -1.70
N LYS A 177 -11.59 -8.69 -0.93
CA LYS A 177 -11.96 -10.09 -1.15
C LYS A 177 -12.84 -10.18 -2.41
N LEU A 178 -12.48 -11.05 -3.36
CA LEU A 178 -13.30 -11.31 -4.55
C LEU A 178 -14.34 -12.39 -4.21
N SER A 179 -15.50 -11.93 -3.73
CA SER A 179 -16.59 -12.76 -3.20
C SER A 179 -16.90 -13.98 -4.07
N GLY A 180 -17.00 -15.16 -3.43
CA GLY A 180 -17.28 -16.43 -4.11
C GLY A 180 -16.06 -17.16 -4.69
N THR A 181 -14.99 -16.44 -5.07
CA THR A 181 -13.84 -17.04 -5.80
C THR A 181 -12.71 -17.57 -4.91
N GLY A 182 -12.66 -17.19 -3.63
CA GLY A 182 -11.53 -17.51 -2.74
C GLY A 182 -10.24 -16.71 -3.02
N ARG A 183 -10.35 -15.65 -3.85
CA ARG A 183 -9.24 -14.79 -4.25
C ARG A 183 -9.30 -13.43 -3.53
N ILE A 184 -8.13 -12.82 -3.35
CA ILE A 184 -7.95 -11.51 -2.71
C ILE A 184 -7.21 -10.62 -3.71
N MET A 185 -7.85 -9.53 -4.11
CA MET A 185 -7.25 -8.47 -4.93
C MET A 185 -6.47 -7.50 -4.04
N ILE A 186 -5.25 -7.17 -4.44
CA ILE A 186 -4.32 -6.29 -3.72
C ILE A 186 -3.76 -5.27 -4.72
N GLU A 187 -3.93 -3.99 -4.43
CA GLU A 187 -3.35 -2.89 -5.19
C GLU A 187 -2.47 -2.04 -4.28
N LEU A 188 -1.21 -1.86 -4.69
CA LEU A 188 -0.17 -1.18 -3.94
C LEU A 188 0.44 -0.03 -4.79
N PRO A 189 -0.15 1.19 -4.74
CA PRO A 189 0.38 2.35 -5.42
C PRO A 189 1.78 2.74 -4.90
N GLY A 190 2.68 3.14 -5.79
CA GLY A 190 4.00 3.68 -5.44
C GLY A 190 5.00 2.67 -4.88
N VAL A 191 4.80 1.35 -5.03
CA VAL A 191 5.75 0.32 -4.55
C VAL A 191 7.11 0.43 -5.25
N ASP A 192 8.15 0.72 -4.44
CA ASP A 192 9.54 0.83 -4.86
C ASP A 192 10.18 -0.46 -5.37
N ASN A 193 9.78 -1.60 -4.81
CA ASN A 193 10.39 -2.89 -5.10
C ASN A 193 9.30 -3.97 -5.19
N PRO A 194 8.75 -4.19 -6.41
CA PRO A 194 7.75 -5.21 -6.69
C PRO A 194 8.12 -6.60 -6.15
N GLU A 195 9.34 -7.08 -6.42
CA GLU A 195 9.82 -8.41 -6.01
C GLU A 195 9.82 -8.57 -4.46
N ARG A 196 10.12 -7.49 -3.72
CA ARG A 196 10.06 -7.47 -2.25
C ARG A 196 8.62 -7.46 -1.73
N ALA A 197 7.71 -6.74 -2.38
CA ALA A 197 6.29 -6.74 -2.01
C ALA A 197 5.66 -8.11 -2.29
N LYS A 198 5.90 -8.66 -3.48
CA LYS A 198 5.54 -10.02 -3.89
C LYS A 198 5.98 -11.06 -2.86
N LYS A 199 7.28 -11.06 -2.48
CA LYS A 199 7.82 -12.00 -1.48
C LYS A 199 7.25 -11.82 -0.06
N LEU A 200 6.80 -10.62 0.31
CA LEU A 200 6.12 -10.39 1.59
C LEU A 200 4.68 -10.92 1.57
N ILE A 201 4.01 -10.83 0.42
CA ILE A 201 2.64 -11.33 0.22
C ILE A 201 2.62 -12.86 0.11
N SER A 202 3.47 -13.47 -0.72
CA SER A 202 3.50 -14.92 -0.95
C SER A 202 4.14 -15.75 0.16
N GLY A 203 4.80 -15.14 1.15
CA GLY A 203 5.40 -15.85 2.27
C GLY A 203 4.36 -16.56 3.15
N VAL A 204 4.58 -17.82 3.52
CA VAL A 204 3.73 -18.50 4.52
C VAL A 204 3.89 -17.82 5.88
N ALA A 205 2.78 -17.46 6.54
CA ALA A 205 2.86 -16.84 7.86
C ALA A 205 3.20 -17.90 8.92
N LYS A 206 4.36 -17.73 9.56
CA LYS A 206 4.86 -18.63 10.60
C LYS A 206 4.64 -18.02 11.97
N LEU A 207 3.84 -18.70 12.79
CA LEU A 207 3.72 -18.46 14.23
C LEU A 207 4.76 -19.32 14.96
N GLU A 208 5.61 -18.67 15.74
CA GLU A 208 6.77 -19.27 16.40
C GLU A 208 6.89 -18.75 17.84
N PHE A 209 7.17 -19.63 18.81
CA PHE A 209 7.42 -19.24 20.20
C PHE A 209 8.90 -19.44 20.54
N TRP A 210 9.58 -18.36 20.88
CA TRP A 210 11.04 -18.34 21.10
C TRP A 210 11.40 -17.93 22.54
N GLU A 211 12.35 -18.62 23.16
CA GLU A 211 12.95 -18.14 24.40
C GLU A 211 13.76 -16.86 24.13
N VAL A 212 13.60 -15.83 24.97
CA VAL A 212 14.36 -14.58 24.85
C VAL A 212 15.59 -14.63 25.77
N TYR A 213 16.68 -13.97 25.36
CA TYR A 213 17.77 -13.61 26.26
C TYR A 213 17.38 -12.40 27.10
N GLU A 214 17.50 -12.51 28.41
CA GLU A 214 17.27 -11.38 29.32
C GLU A 214 18.43 -10.38 29.28
N GLN A 215 18.17 -9.11 29.61
CA GLN A 215 19.12 -8.01 29.36
C GLN A 215 20.49 -8.21 30.03
N ASN A 216 20.53 -8.91 31.16
CA ASN A 216 21.76 -9.31 31.86
C ASN A 216 22.56 -10.41 31.12
N GLU A 217 21.93 -11.29 30.34
CA GLU A 217 22.60 -12.33 29.55
C GLU A 217 23.34 -11.76 28.33
N ILE A 218 22.91 -10.59 27.83
CA ILE A 218 23.36 -9.94 26.57
C ILE A 218 24.06 -8.58 26.76
N ALA A 219 24.11 -8.03 27.98
CA ALA A 219 24.73 -6.73 28.25
C ALA A 219 26.18 -6.63 27.73
N SER A 220 26.98 -7.68 27.92
CA SER A 220 28.37 -7.74 27.42
C SER A 220 28.46 -7.73 25.89
N SER A 221 27.56 -8.42 25.19
CA SER A 221 27.48 -8.41 23.72
C SER A 221 27.14 -7.00 23.17
N PHE A 222 26.29 -6.24 23.86
CA PHE A 222 26.01 -4.85 23.50
C PHE A 222 27.16 -3.89 23.82
N ILE A 223 27.93 -4.15 24.88
CA ILE A 223 29.19 -3.44 25.16
C ILE A 223 30.24 -3.74 24.09
N GLU A 224 30.36 -4.98 23.62
CA GLU A 224 31.27 -5.33 22.51
C GLU A 224 30.84 -4.65 21.20
N LEU A 225 29.53 -4.66 20.90
CA LEU A 225 28.95 -3.98 19.75
C LEU A 225 29.18 -2.46 19.77
N SER A 226 29.01 -1.80 20.93
CA SER A 226 29.27 -0.36 21.04
C SER A 226 30.76 -0.05 20.80
N ASN A 227 31.66 -0.82 21.40
CA ASN A 227 33.11 -0.71 21.17
C ASN A 227 33.52 -0.95 19.70
N TYR A 228 32.85 -1.89 19.00
CA TYR A 228 33.04 -2.11 17.57
C TYR A 228 32.56 -0.91 16.73
N MET A 229 31.39 -0.36 17.03
CA MET A 229 30.83 0.80 16.32
C MET A 229 31.69 2.05 16.54
N ASN A 230 32.16 2.28 17.77
CA ASN A 230 33.13 3.33 18.11
C ASN A 230 34.39 3.27 17.23
N LYS A 231 34.98 2.07 17.07
CA LYS A 231 36.16 1.86 16.21
C LYS A 231 35.87 2.17 14.75
N GLN A 232 34.68 1.85 14.24
CA GLN A 232 34.27 2.22 12.89
C GLN A 232 34.15 3.75 12.73
N ASP A 233 33.59 4.45 13.72
CA ASP A 233 33.37 5.90 13.64
C ASP A 233 34.66 6.71 13.78
N GLN A 234 35.57 6.32 14.68
CA GLN A 234 36.93 6.88 14.73
C GLN A 234 37.68 6.66 13.40
N SER A 235 37.48 5.51 12.76
CA SER A 235 38.07 5.21 11.44
C SER A 235 37.48 6.05 10.31
N LYS A 236 36.19 6.40 10.37
CA LYS A 236 35.54 7.35 9.43
C LYS A 236 36.03 8.77 9.69
N ALA A 237 36.11 9.21 10.95
CA ALA A 237 36.61 10.53 11.31
C ALA A 237 38.05 10.75 10.81
N LYS A 238 38.95 9.78 11.01
CA LYS A 238 40.32 9.81 10.48
C LYS A 238 40.41 9.81 8.94
N LYS A 239 39.38 9.34 8.22
CA LYS A 239 39.31 9.43 6.74
C LYS A 239 38.72 10.75 6.24
N ASN A 240 37.95 11.45 7.05
CA ASN A 240 37.35 12.74 6.68
C ASN A 240 38.21 13.96 7.13
N GLY A 241 39.00 13.82 8.20
CA GLY A 241 39.92 14.86 8.68
C GLY A 241 41.23 14.94 7.87
N GLY A 242 41.12 15.08 6.55
CA GLY A 242 42.20 14.76 5.59
C GLY A 242 42.77 15.91 4.78
N THR A 243 42.66 17.17 5.20
CA THR A 243 43.33 18.30 4.50
C THR A 243 43.74 19.41 5.46
N GLN A 244 44.89 19.23 6.12
CA GLN A 244 45.69 20.36 6.59
C GLN A 244 47.14 20.14 6.16
N LYS A 245 47.80 21.22 5.75
CA LYS A 245 48.97 21.18 4.86
C LYS A 245 50.27 21.13 5.67
N ASP A 246 51.05 20.07 5.48
CA ASP A 246 52.40 19.98 6.03
C ASP A 246 53.33 20.96 5.30
N THR A 247 54.10 21.74 6.07
CA THR A 247 55.15 22.64 5.57
C THR A 247 56.29 22.72 6.58
N THR A 248 57.11 21.67 6.63
CA THR A 248 58.42 21.73 7.30
C THR A 248 59.53 21.53 6.28
N LYS A 249 60.40 22.53 6.10
CA LYS A 249 61.61 22.40 5.29
C LYS A 249 62.74 21.77 6.10
N THR A 250 63.62 21.09 5.37
CA THR A 250 64.92 20.58 5.77
C THR A 250 65.73 21.54 6.65
N ASN A 251 66.42 21.02 7.66
CA ASN A 251 67.88 20.92 7.59
C ASN A 251 68.47 19.95 8.62
N THR A 252 69.51 19.23 8.21
CA THR A 252 70.52 18.61 9.08
C THR A 252 71.33 19.71 9.78
N THR A 253 71.90 19.52 10.97
CA THR A 253 73.13 18.72 11.20
C THR A 253 73.34 18.49 12.71
N ASP A 254 73.99 17.38 13.06
CA ASP A 254 74.56 17.04 14.38
C ASP A 254 75.82 17.92 14.70
N PRO A 255 76.50 17.84 15.88
CA PRO A 255 76.17 17.08 17.10
C PRO A 255 76.43 17.79 18.46
N LYS A 256 76.17 17.01 19.54
CA LYS A 256 76.94 16.89 20.80
C LYS A 256 76.63 17.77 22.04
N SER A 257 76.75 17.05 23.18
CA SER A 257 77.16 17.43 24.55
C SER A 257 76.31 18.40 25.39
N ASP A 258 75.71 17.78 26.41
CA ASP A 258 75.84 18.10 27.85
C ASP A 258 74.95 19.17 28.52
N ASP A 259 74.38 18.68 29.63
CA ASP A 259 74.09 19.31 30.92
C ASP A 259 72.92 20.27 31.21
N LEU A 260 72.23 19.89 32.30
CA LEU A 260 71.74 20.69 33.42
C LEU A 260 70.63 21.76 33.24
N VAL A 261 69.41 21.30 33.60
CA VAL A 261 68.66 21.75 34.80
C VAL A 261 68.09 23.19 34.88
N ALA A 262 66.78 23.21 35.17
CA ALA A 262 65.97 24.26 35.84
C ALA A 262 65.60 25.57 35.10
N GLY A 263 64.39 26.06 35.43
CA GLY A 263 64.26 27.48 35.79
C GLY A 263 63.05 28.28 35.27
N ASN A 264 61.85 28.02 35.80
CA ASN A 264 60.70 28.94 35.93
C ASN A 264 60.58 30.26 35.10
N GLN A 265 59.43 30.38 34.44
CA GLN A 265 58.49 31.54 34.42
C GLN A 265 58.96 32.93 34.91
N LYS A 266 58.67 33.99 34.12
CA LYS A 266 57.58 34.96 34.42
C LYS A 266 57.38 36.08 33.37
N LYS A 267 56.12 36.55 33.26
CA LYS A 267 55.68 37.93 32.89
C LYS A 267 56.04 38.46 31.47
N ASP A 268 55.38 39.49 30.89
CA ASP A 268 54.19 40.26 31.32
C ASP A 268 53.33 40.82 30.14
N SER A 269 52.21 41.46 30.51
CA SER A 269 51.26 42.33 29.78
C SER A 269 51.75 43.29 28.67
N THR A 270 50.84 43.64 27.72
CA THR A 270 50.46 45.01 27.17
C THR A 270 49.91 44.92 25.73
N ASP A 271 49.00 45.77 25.19
CA ASP A 271 47.98 46.68 25.79
C ASP A 271 46.80 47.03 24.82
N ASN A 272 45.71 47.59 25.38
CA ASN A 272 44.48 48.28 24.89
C ASN A 272 44.14 48.56 23.40
N SER A 273 42.83 48.45 23.09
CA SER A 273 41.97 49.34 22.24
C SER A 273 40.53 48.75 22.05
N LEU A 274 39.36 49.44 22.06
CA LEU A 274 38.88 50.72 22.63
C LEU A 274 37.30 50.77 22.70
N VAL A 275 36.72 51.94 23.04
CA VAL A 275 35.29 52.39 23.11
C VAL A 275 34.59 52.40 21.70
N ALA A 276 33.26 52.30 21.46
CA ALA A 276 31.98 52.57 22.20
C ALA A 276 30.87 51.51 21.88
N GLY A 277 29.55 51.65 22.15
CA GLY A 277 28.71 52.72 22.78
C GLY A 277 27.23 52.30 23.04
N ASN A 278 26.46 53.16 23.73
CA ASN A 278 25.11 52.97 24.36
C ASN A 278 23.93 52.63 23.39
N THR A 279 22.69 52.24 23.79
CA THR A 279 21.75 52.73 24.86
C THR A 279 20.65 51.75 25.36
N THR A 280 20.10 52.05 26.56
CA THR A 280 18.79 51.74 27.26
C THR A 280 17.66 50.93 26.56
N ASP A 281 16.68 50.31 27.26
CA ASP A 281 15.97 50.73 28.50
C ASP A 281 15.39 49.56 29.37
N SER A 282 14.63 49.94 30.40
CA SER A 282 13.96 49.23 31.51
C SER A 282 12.67 48.45 31.09
N THR A 283 11.96 47.63 31.93
CA THR A 283 11.39 47.88 33.28
C THR A 283 11.25 46.63 34.19
N LYS A 284 11.00 46.87 35.50
CA LYS A 284 10.71 45.89 36.57
C LYS A 284 9.23 45.44 36.59
N THR A 285 8.94 44.38 37.37
CA THR A 285 7.95 44.30 38.49
C THR A 285 7.94 42.84 38.99
N ASP A 286 8.51 42.45 40.16
CA ASP A 286 8.06 42.64 41.56
C ASP A 286 6.64 42.07 41.84
N SER A 287 6.34 41.34 42.92
CA SER A 287 7.14 40.81 44.05
C SER A 287 6.74 39.31 44.28
N THR A 288 6.52 38.65 45.42
CA THR A 288 6.42 38.94 46.89
C THR A 288 6.74 37.62 47.67
N GLN A 289 6.61 37.61 49.00
CA GLN A 289 6.82 36.44 49.89
C GLN A 289 5.81 36.43 51.05
N SER A 290 5.62 35.28 51.72
CA SER A 290 5.47 35.05 53.19
C SER A 290 5.37 33.52 53.43
N THR A 291 6.02 32.81 54.36
CA THR A 291 6.28 32.94 55.83
C THR A 291 5.00 32.90 56.68
N ASP A 292 4.92 32.19 57.82
CA ASP A 292 5.95 32.03 58.87
C ASP A 292 6.03 30.61 59.53
N THR A 293 6.85 30.52 60.59
CA THR A 293 7.43 29.39 61.33
C THR A 293 6.47 28.61 62.26
N THR A 294 6.76 27.34 62.60
CA THR A 294 7.54 26.92 63.80
C THR A 294 7.74 25.38 63.82
N ALA A 295 8.67 24.73 64.54
CA ALA A 295 9.84 25.17 65.34
C ALA A 295 11.00 24.12 65.28
N LYS A 296 11.33 23.44 66.39
CA LYS A 296 12.38 22.38 66.58
C LYS A 296 11.86 21.38 67.65
N THR A 297 12.33 20.14 67.81
CA THR A 297 13.72 19.63 68.00
C THR A 297 13.67 18.09 67.97
N ASP A 298 14.62 17.27 67.51
CA ASP A 298 15.78 17.40 66.58
C ASP A 298 16.35 15.94 66.36
N SER A 299 17.67 15.76 66.23
CA SER A 299 18.48 14.51 66.26
C SER A 299 18.69 13.70 64.97
N THR A 300 19.98 13.63 64.60
CA THR A 300 20.68 12.61 63.77
C THR A 300 20.41 12.51 62.26
N GLN A 301 21.42 12.96 61.51
CA GLN A 301 21.89 12.46 60.21
C GLN A 301 20.92 12.47 59.01
N LYS A 302 20.96 13.60 58.28
CA LYS A 302 20.88 13.58 56.82
C LYS A 302 21.84 14.61 56.25
N ASP A 303 23.03 14.15 55.86
CA ASP A 303 24.13 15.04 55.48
C ASP A 303 23.93 15.65 54.09
N THR A 304 24.36 16.90 53.92
CA THR A 304 24.11 17.71 52.73
C THR A 304 25.37 17.83 51.88
N ALA A 305 25.50 16.93 50.90
CA ALA A 305 26.60 16.93 49.94
C ALA A 305 26.58 18.16 49.03
N LYS A 306 27.16 19.27 49.52
CA LYS A 306 27.61 20.39 48.70
C LYS A 306 28.86 19.96 47.92
N LYS A 307 29.17 20.66 46.83
CA LYS A 307 30.32 20.33 45.97
C LYS A 307 31.64 20.40 46.75
N ASP A 308 32.40 19.30 46.68
CA ASP A 308 33.87 19.28 46.73
C ASP A 308 34.36 18.13 45.82
N ASP A 309 35.64 18.16 45.41
CA ASP A 309 36.13 17.39 44.26
C ASP A 309 36.29 15.88 44.52
N VAL A 310 35.39 15.09 43.90
CA VAL A 310 35.64 13.67 43.60
C VAL A 310 35.84 13.53 42.09
N LYS A 311 37.08 13.26 41.67
CA LYS A 311 37.35 12.80 40.30
C LYS A 311 36.53 11.53 40.04
N PRO A 312 35.71 11.46 38.99
CA PRO A 312 35.19 10.19 38.51
C PRO A 312 36.38 9.32 38.09
N ASP A 313 36.51 8.14 38.67
CA ASP A 313 37.55 7.19 38.29
C ASP A 313 37.45 6.86 36.78
N THR A 314 38.60 6.84 36.10
CA THR A 314 38.72 6.89 34.63
C THR A 314 38.47 5.53 33.96
N THR A 315 37.39 4.85 34.36
CA THR A 315 36.99 3.53 33.82
C THR A 315 35.52 3.48 33.35
N GLN A 316 34.87 4.62 33.11
CA GLN A 316 33.64 4.63 32.30
C GLN A 316 33.95 4.57 30.80
N GLN A 317 33.62 3.44 30.18
CA GLN A 317 33.74 3.25 28.73
C GLN A 317 32.87 4.27 27.98
N GLN A 318 33.49 5.05 27.08
CA GLN A 318 32.76 5.99 26.22
C GLN A 318 31.83 5.24 25.26
N ILE A 319 30.53 5.16 25.59
CA ILE A 319 29.51 4.65 24.67
C ILE A 319 29.33 5.67 23.54
N GLY A 320 29.86 5.37 22.35
CA GLY A 320 30.04 6.37 21.30
C GLY A 320 28.76 6.79 20.60
N SER A 321 28.85 7.92 19.91
CA SER A 321 27.71 8.69 19.39
C SER A 321 26.76 7.88 18.51
N THR A 322 27.24 7.03 17.60
CA THR A 322 26.34 6.23 16.73
C THR A 322 25.62 5.12 17.48
N PHE A 323 26.23 4.48 18.47
CA PHE A 323 25.55 3.49 19.29
C PHE A 323 24.45 4.15 20.12
N THR A 324 24.79 5.23 20.84
CA THR A 324 23.85 6.00 21.69
C THR A 324 22.78 6.73 20.86
N ARG A 325 23.04 7.01 19.57
CA ARG A 325 22.03 7.49 18.62
C ARG A 325 21.02 6.39 18.29
N LEU A 326 21.49 5.24 17.81
CA LEU A 326 20.67 4.15 17.26
C LEU A 326 19.94 3.34 18.34
N PHE A 327 20.64 2.94 19.39
CA PHE A 327 20.10 2.14 20.48
C PHE A 327 19.75 3.01 21.68
N LYS A 328 18.54 2.84 22.20
CA LYS A 328 18.06 3.39 23.47
C LYS A 328 17.90 2.25 24.46
N ASN A 329 18.41 2.41 25.67
CA ASN A 329 18.14 1.46 26.75
C ASN A 329 16.81 1.85 27.42
N THR A 330 15.83 0.96 27.46
CA THR A 330 14.53 1.19 28.13
C THR A 330 14.47 0.60 29.54
N GLY A 331 15.59 0.09 30.06
CA GLY A 331 15.71 -0.52 31.39
C GLY A 331 15.27 -1.99 31.45
N SER A 332 14.50 -2.46 30.47
CA SER A 332 14.08 -3.87 30.33
C SER A 332 14.50 -4.51 28.99
N ASN A 333 14.96 -3.72 28.02
CA ASN A 333 15.51 -4.13 26.73
C ASN A 333 16.30 -2.97 26.10
N TYR A 334 16.92 -3.24 24.94
CA TYR A 334 17.29 -2.18 23.99
C TYR A 334 16.14 -1.95 23.01
N ALA A 335 15.95 -0.70 22.59
CA ALA A 335 14.93 -0.27 21.66
C ALA A 335 15.50 0.78 20.67
N ALA A 336 14.78 1.04 19.58
CA ALA A 336 15.21 2.00 18.55
C ALA A 336 14.03 2.76 17.93
N LEU A 337 14.31 3.89 17.28
CA LEU A 337 13.33 4.56 16.42
C LEU A 337 13.03 3.67 15.20
N PRO A 338 11.77 3.58 14.71
CA PRO A 338 11.43 2.80 13.52
C PRO A 338 12.33 3.09 12.31
N SER A 339 12.65 4.37 12.09
CA SER A 339 13.53 4.89 11.05
C SER A 339 15.00 4.44 11.14
N ASP A 340 15.44 3.94 12.29
CA ASP A 340 16.81 3.48 12.56
C ASP A 340 16.97 1.95 12.52
N THR A 341 15.87 1.19 12.60
CA THR A 341 15.87 -0.29 12.55
C THR A 341 16.62 -0.85 11.34
N ALA A 342 16.43 -0.27 10.15
CA ALA A 342 17.11 -0.73 8.92
C ALA A 342 18.63 -0.56 8.97
N GLU A 343 19.12 0.49 9.63
CA GLU A 343 20.54 0.74 9.82
C GLU A 343 21.12 -0.22 10.86
N ILE A 344 20.43 -0.42 11.99
CA ILE A 344 20.78 -1.40 13.03
C ILE A 344 20.85 -2.82 12.44
N ASN A 345 19.83 -3.23 11.67
CA ASN A 345 19.78 -4.51 10.98
C ASN A 345 20.96 -4.72 10.01
N SER A 346 21.55 -3.64 9.47
CA SER A 346 22.78 -3.74 8.65
C SER A 346 24.02 -4.10 9.49
N TYR A 347 24.11 -3.63 10.73
CA TYR A 347 25.18 -4.04 11.67
C TYR A 347 24.95 -5.46 12.18
N LEU A 348 23.73 -5.80 12.64
CA LEU A 348 23.39 -7.13 13.19
C LEU A 348 23.51 -8.30 12.18
N ARG A 349 23.56 -8.00 10.87
CA ARG A 349 23.82 -8.97 9.80
C ARG A 349 25.31 -9.24 9.54
N LYS A 350 26.23 -8.39 10.02
CA LYS A 350 27.68 -8.58 9.80
C LYS A 350 28.16 -9.84 10.53
N PRO A 351 28.96 -10.72 9.90
CA PRO A 351 29.50 -11.91 10.57
C PRO A 351 30.29 -11.59 11.84
N GLU A 352 31.01 -10.46 11.85
CA GLU A 352 31.72 -9.91 13.01
C GLU A 352 30.78 -9.69 14.20
N VAL A 353 29.65 -9.01 13.99
CA VAL A 353 28.67 -8.70 15.02
C VAL A 353 27.91 -9.96 15.44
N ARG A 354 27.55 -10.85 14.50
CA ARG A 354 26.87 -12.11 14.83
C ARG A 354 27.68 -13.02 15.78
N ARG A 355 29.02 -12.93 15.78
CA ARG A 355 29.88 -13.67 16.73
C ARG A 355 29.87 -13.12 18.16
N MET A 356 29.49 -11.85 18.36
CA MET A 356 29.42 -11.21 19.68
C MET A 356 28.24 -11.75 20.51
N PHE A 357 27.22 -12.31 19.86
CA PHE A 357 26.02 -12.84 20.49
C PHE A 357 26.06 -14.38 20.56
N LYS A 358 25.90 -14.91 21.77
CA LYS A 358 26.01 -16.36 22.05
C LYS A 358 25.00 -17.17 21.23
N GLY A 359 25.41 -18.36 20.81
CA GLY A 359 24.54 -19.35 20.20
C GLY A 359 23.96 -18.99 18.81
N ASN A 360 24.58 -18.06 18.05
CA ASN A 360 24.06 -17.58 16.76
C ASN A 360 22.62 -17.05 16.86
N ALA A 361 22.41 -16.15 17.84
CA ALA A 361 21.10 -15.61 18.22
C ALA A 361 20.28 -15.02 17.05
N LEU A 362 18.97 -15.03 17.21
CA LEU A 362 18.00 -14.41 16.31
C LEU A 362 17.60 -13.03 16.84
N PHE A 363 17.26 -12.11 15.95
CA PHE A 363 16.95 -10.72 16.28
C PHE A 363 15.58 -10.36 15.73
N PHE A 364 14.64 -10.05 16.62
CA PHE A 364 13.26 -9.73 16.28
C PHE A 364 12.88 -8.36 16.85
N TRP A 365 12.13 -7.58 16.08
CA TRP A 365 11.59 -6.29 16.50
C TRP A 365 10.12 -6.45 16.91
N ASP A 366 9.63 -5.58 17.80
CA ASP A 366 8.20 -5.47 18.08
C ASP A 366 7.36 -5.26 16.81
N VAL A 367 6.10 -5.69 16.85
CA VAL A 367 5.11 -5.48 15.78
C VAL A 367 4.76 -4.00 15.61
N LYS A 368 4.76 -3.22 16.71
CA LYS A 368 4.38 -1.80 16.77
C LYS A 368 5.26 -1.07 17.80
N PRO A 369 5.56 0.23 17.62
CA PRO A 369 6.29 1.00 18.60
C PRO A 369 5.44 1.24 19.86
N ASP A 370 6.08 1.34 21.02
CA ASP A 370 5.41 1.71 22.28
C ASP A 370 4.75 3.10 22.16
N SER A 371 3.51 3.22 22.65
CA SER A 371 2.68 4.40 22.48
C SER A 371 3.21 5.66 23.19
N LYS A 372 4.04 5.49 24.24
CA LYS A 372 4.58 6.61 25.04
C LYS A 372 5.94 7.08 24.51
N THR A 373 6.85 6.14 24.26
CA THR A 373 8.24 6.40 23.85
C THR A 373 8.43 6.47 22.33
N LYS A 374 7.52 5.88 21.55
CA LYS A 374 7.58 5.73 20.08
C LYS A 374 8.79 4.92 19.58
N LEU A 375 9.32 4.04 20.44
CA LEU A 375 10.43 3.13 20.14
C LEU A 375 9.90 1.70 19.88
N LEU A 376 10.59 0.95 19.02
CA LEU A 376 10.43 -0.50 18.86
C LEU A 376 11.46 -1.22 19.73
N SER A 377 11.04 -2.19 20.55
CA SER A 377 11.98 -3.04 21.31
C SER A 377 12.68 -4.03 20.38
N LEU A 378 13.94 -4.33 20.70
CA LEU A 378 14.73 -5.39 20.08
C LEU A 378 14.79 -6.59 21.03
N HIS A 379 14.17 -7.69 20.63
CA HIS A 379 14.22 -8.96 21.32
C HIS A 379 15.28 -9.86 20.68
N ILE A 380 16.13 -10.46 21.52
CA ILE A 380 17.16 -11.40 21.08
C ILE A 380 16.74 -12.81 21.49
N ALA A 381 16.43 -13.65 20.51
CA ALA A 381 15.94 -15.01 20.74
C ALA A 381 17.08 -16.05 20.74
N LYS A 382 16.93 -17.05 21.61
CA LYS A 382 17.84 -18.19 21.76
C LYS A 382 17.61 -19.17 20.62
N ASN A 383 18.66 -19.41 19.83
CA ASN A 383 18.60 -20.27 18.65
C ASN A 383 18.77 -21.74 19.04
N THR A 384 18.01 -22.64 18.43
CA THR A 384 18.01 -24.08 18.72
C THR A 384 19.02 -24.84 17.86
N ARG A 385 19.34 -26.09 18.22
CA ARG A 385 20.07 -27.03 17.34
C ARG A 385 19.17 -27.44 16.16
N GLY A 386 19.12 -26.59 15.14
CA GLY A 386 18.35 -26.81 13.91
C GLY A 386 17.75 -25.53 13.32
N GLY A 387 17.70 -24.42 14.07
CA GLY A 387 17.10 -23.17 13.59
C GLY A 387 15.57 -23.18 13.52
N GLN A 388 14.92 -24.15 14.18
CA GLN A 388 13.47 -24.25 14.31
C GLN A 388 13.02 -23.70 15.67
N ALA A 389 11.81 -23.14 15.74
CA ALA A 389 11.27 -22.62 16.99
C ALA A 389 11.03 -23.78 17.99
N PRO A 390 11.27 -23.56 19.30
CA PRO A 390 10.90 -24.52 20.36
C PRO A 390 9.43 -24.96 20.33
N LEU A 391 8.54 -24.10 19.81
CA LEU A 391 7.16 -24.42 19.51
C LEU A 391 6.71 -23.60 18.29
N GLU A 392 5.95 -24.20 17.39
CA GLU A 392 5.30 -23.52 16.25
C GLU A 392 3.77 -23.50 16.46
N GLY A 393 3.05 -22.74 15.64
CA GLY A 393 1.58 -22.63 15.71
C GLY A 393 0.80 -23.92 15.46
N ASP A 394 1.44 -25.02 15.03
CA ASP A 394 0.79 -26.32 14.76
C ASP A 394 0.10 -26.96 15.99
N VAL A 395 0.39 -26.43 17.19
CA VAL A 395 -0.19 -26.93 18.43
C VAL A 395 -1.37 -26.13 18.97
N VAL A 396 -1.67 -24.95 18.41
CA VAL A 396 -2.79 -24.11 18.85
C VAL A 396 -4.10 -24.65 18.27
N VAL A 397 -5.11 -24.84 19.12
CA VAL A 397 -6.43 -25.42 18.76
C VAL A 397 -7.52 -24.35 18.77
N ASP A 398 -7.43 -23.41 19.71
CA ASP A 398 -8.36 -22.29 19.81
C ASP A 398 -7.62 -21.09 20.43
N ALA A 399 -8.03 -19.88 20.07
CA ALA A 399 -7.56 -18.65 20.68
C ALA A 399 -8.65 -17.57 20.58
N ARG A 400 -8.85 -16.81 21.65
CA ARG A 400 -9.97 -15.87 21.80
C ARG A 400 -9.50 -14.57 22.45
N GLN A 401 -10.11 -13.45 22.07
CA GLN A 401 -9.97 -12.21 22.83
C GLN A 401 -10.83 -12.30 24.09
N GLU A 402 -10.20 -12.09 25.23
CA GLU A 402 -10.83 -12.04 26.55
C GLU A 402 -10.38 -10.75 27.27
N PHE A 403 -10.89 -10.51 28.47
CA PHE A 403 -10.48 -9.38 29.30
C PHE A 403 -9.90 -9.89 30.60
N ASP A 404 -8.75 -9.35 30.99
CA ASP A 404 -8.12 -9.68 32.26
C ASP A 404 -8.96 -9.13 33.45
N PRO A 405 -8.66 -9.52 34.71
CA PRO A 405 -9.38 -9.01 35.88
C PRO A 405 -9.31 -7.47 36.07
N ASN A 406 -8.44 -6.77 35.34
CA ASN A 406 -8.31 -5.31 35.32
C ASN A 406 -9.04 -4.67 34.12
N SER A 407 -9.84 -5.45 33.38
CA SER A 407 -10.53 -5.06 32.13
C SER A 407 -9.61 -4.65 30.97
N GLN A 408 -8.36 -5.13 30.94
CA GLN A 408 -7.46 -4.96 29.79
C GLN A 408 -7.65 -6.09 28.77
N PRO A 409 -7.62 -5.83 27.45
CA PRO A 409 -7.72 -6.89 26.45
C PRO A 409 -6.54 -7.86 26.53
N GLU A 410 -6.83 -9.14 26.69
CA GLU A 410 -5.86 -10.23 26.60
C GLU A 410 -6.31 -11.27 25.57
N VAL A 411 -5.41 -12.20 25.23
CA VAL A 411 -5.72 -13.29 24.30
C VAL A 411 -5.54 -14.64 24.99
N SER A 412 -6.65 -15.34 25.24
CA SER A 412 -6.62 -16.71 25.70
C SER A 412 -6.25 -17.66 24.55
N MET A 413 -5.58 -18.76 24.87
CA MET A 413 -5.09 -19.74 23.91
C MET A 413 -5.13 -21.15 24.50
N ARG A 414 -5.70 -22.11 23.76
CA ARG A 414 -5.80 -23.54 24.09
C ARG A 414 -4.94 -24.37 23.14
N MET A 415 -4.09 -25.24 23.69
CA MET A 415 -3.22 -26.14 22.91
C MET A 415 -3.77 -27.57 22.81
N ASN A 416 -3.27 -28.33 21.83
CA ASN A 416 -3.43 -29.78 21.75
C ASN A 416 -2.44 -30.52 22.68
N SER A 417 -2.66 -31.83 22.88
CA SER A 417 -1.86 -32.65 23.81
C SER A 417 -0.36 -32.72 23.50
N LYS A 418 0.08 -32.45 22.26
CA LYS A 418 1.51 -32.30 21.90
C LYS A 418 2.00 -30.94 22.42
N GLY A 419 1.29 -29.86 22.09
CA GLY A 419 1.58 -28.51 22.57
C GLY A 419 1.66 -28.39 24.07
N THR A 420 0.66 -28.92 24.79
CA THR A 420 0.64 -28.92 26.27
C THR A 420 1.92 -29.49 26.87
N ASN A 421 2.49 -30.56 26.30
CA ASN A 421 3.71 -31.17 26.81
C ASN A 421 4.98 -30.36 26.49
N GLU A 422 5.11 -29.81 25.30
CA GLU A 422 6.28 -28.98 24.95
C GLU A 422 6.23 -27.59 25.60
N TRP A 423 5.05 -26.96 25.68
CA TRP A 423 4.82 -25.69 26.37
C TRP A 423 5.04 -25.81 27.88
N LYS A 424 4.67 -26.95 28.49
CA LYS A 424 5.01 -27.26 29.88
C LYS A 424 6.53 -27.28 30.11
N LYS A 425 7.31 -27.91 29.22
CA LYS A 425 8.79 -27.88 29.30
C LYS A 425 9.33 -26.47 29.11
N LEU A 426 8.85 -25.75 28.10
CA LEU A 426 9.31 -24.40 27.76
C LEU A 426 9.03 -23.40 28.89
N THR A 427 7.83 -23.42 29.46
CA THR A 427 7.46 -22.55 30.59
C THR A 427 8.25 -22.92 31.85
N ARG A 428 8.42 -24.21 32.17
CA ARG A 428 9.26 -24.67 33.29
C ARG A 428 10.72 -24.21 33.20
N ALA A 429 11.31 -24.18 32.01
CA ALA A 429 12.69 -23.73 31.80
C ALA A 429 12.86 -22.18 31.86
N ASN A 430 11.77 -21.44 31.70
CA ASN A 430 11.77 -19.99 31.50
C ASN A 430 10.96 -19.20 32.53
N ILE A 431 10.69 -19.77 33.71
CA ILE A 431 10.09 -19.06 34.85
C ILE A 431 10.90 -17.78 35.14
N ASN A 432 10.19 -16.65 35.27
CA ASN A 432 10.72 -15.29 35.41
C ASN A 432 11.56 -14.77 34.21
N LYS A 433 11.46 -15.42 33.04
CA LYS A 433 12.02 -14.95 31.76
C LYS A 433 10.90 -14.77 30.73
N ARG A 434 11.22 -14.11 29.62
CA ARG A 434 10.27 -13.83 28.53
C ARG A 434 10.31 -14.91 27.45
N VAL A 435 9.12 -15.27 26.96
CA VAL A 435 8.94 -16.07 25.74
C VAL A 435 8.32 -15.16 24.69
N ALA A 436 9.04 -14.90 23.60
CA ALA A 436 8.57 -14.06 22.50
C ALA A 436 7.63 -14.86 21.59
N ILE A 437 6.46 -14.30 21.35
CA ILE A 437 5.46 -14.79 20.41
C ILE A 437 5.72 -14.08 19.10
N VAL A 438 6.31 -14.79 18.14
CA VAL A 438 6.85 -14.24 16.90
C VAL A 438 5.95 -14.64 15.73
N LEU A 439 5.65 -13.67 14.87
CA LEU A 439 4.99 -13.88 13.59
C LEU A 439 5.75 -13.11 12.49
N ASP A 440 6.10 -13.79 11.40
CA ASP A 440 6.84 -13.22 10.27
C ASP A 440 8.16 -12.52 10.68
N ASN A 441 8.86 -13.04 11.70
CA ASN A 441 10.06 -12.45 12.33
C ASN A 441 9.81 -11.14 13.13
N ASN A 442 8.59 -10.90 13.62
CA ASN A 442 8.25 -9.77 14.49
C ASN A 442 7.62 -10.28 15.80
N VAL A 443 7.96 -9.69 16.94
CA VAL A 443 7.35 -9.98 18.24
C VAL A 443 5.98 -9.31 18.34
N TYR A 444 4.94 -10.07 18.65
CA TYR A 444 3.61 -9.53 18.96
C TYR A 444 3.41 -9.29 20.47
N SER A 445 3.95 -10.17 21.31
CA SER A 445 4.17 -9.94 22.73
C SER A 445 5.31 -10.83 23.22
N ALA A 446 5.96 -10.43 24.31
CA ALA A 446 6.99 -11.20 24.99
C ALA A 446 6.75 -11.20 26.51
N PRO A 447 5.65 -11.84 26.98
CA PRO A 447 5.28 -11.84 28.38
C PRO A 447 6.27 -12.65 29.23
N PHE A 448 6.39 -12.28 30.51
CA PHE A 448 7.14 -13.05 31.49
C PHE A 448 6.35 -14.30 31.92
N VAL A 449 7.00 -15.47 31.88
CA VAL A 449 6.41 -16.72 32.37
C VAL A 449 6.40 -16.71 33.90
N ARG A 450 5.22 -16.59 34.51
CA ARG A 450 5.07 -16.52 35.97
C ARG A 450 5.17 -17.90 36.67
N ALA A 451 4.77 -18.97 35.98
CA ALA A 451 4.74 -20.34 36.51
C ALA A 451 4.79 -21.38 35.37
N GLU A 452 5.01 -22.65 35.71
CA GLU A 452 4.89 -23.78 34.77
C GLU A 452 3.42 -23.99 34.34
N ILE A 453 3.16 -24.03 33.03
CA ILE A 453 1.81 -24.18 32.48
C ILE A 453 1.59 -25.63 32.04
N ALA A 454 1.05 -26.45 32.95
CA ALA A 454 0.89 -27.89 32.74
C ALA A 454 -0.42 -28.32 32.06
N ASN A 455 -1.40 -27.41 31.88
CA ASN A 455 -2.73 -27.72 31.35
C ASN A 455 -2.95 -27.37 29.87
N GLY A 456 -2.02 -26.62 29.24
CA GLY A 456 -2.12 -26.22 27.84
C GLY A 456 -3.02 -25.02 27.56
N ASN A 457 -3.54 -24.36 28.60
CA ASN A 457 -4.26 -23.09 28.48
C ASN A 457 -3.33 -21.95 28.88
N SER A 458 -3.36 -20.82 28.17
CA SER A 458 -2.53 -19.64 28.49
C SER A 458 -3.23 -18.35 28.12
N SER A 459 -3.03 -17.30 28.92
CA SER A 459 -3.31 -15.92 28.51
C SER A 459 -2.03 -15.28 27.97
N ILE A 460 -2.20 -14.50 26.91
CA ILE A 460 -1.19 -13.61 26.33
C ILE A 460 -1.64 -12.19 26.63
N SER A 461 -0.98 -11.56 27.59
CA SER A 461 -1.17 -10.15 27.97
C SER A 461 -0.24 -9.23 27.18
N GLY A 462 -0.64 -7.97 27.06
CA GLY A 462 0.07 -6.92 26.34
C GLY A 462 -0.74 -5.62 26.32
N ASN A 463 -0.13 -4.52 25.86
CA ASN A 463 -0.83 -3.26 25.66
C ASN A 463 -1.61 -3.29 24.32
N PHE A 464 -2.68 -4.08 24.27
CA PHE A 464 -3.51 -4.30 23.09
C PHE A 464 -4.79 -3.44 23.12
N THR A 465 -5.28 -3.00 21.96
CA THR A 465 -6.70 -2.67 21.81
C THR A 465 -7.55 -3.94 21.66
N VAL A 466 -8.87 -3.80 21.75
CA VAL A 466 -9.80 -4.93 21.57
C VAL A 466 -9.67 -5.54 20.18
N GLU A 467 -9.49 -4.70 19.16
CA GLU A 467 -9.25 -5.08 17.76
C GLU A 467 -7.91 -5.80 17.61
N GLU A 468 -6.83 -5.27 18.19
CA GLU A 468 -5.51 -5.91 18.13
C GLU A 468 -5.49 -7.29 18.81
N ALA A 469 -6.15 -7.42 19.96
CA ALA A 469 -6.28 -8.69 20.67
C ALA A 469 -7.16 -9.68 19.89
N ARG A 470 -8.26 -9.22 19.28
CA ARG A 470 -9.13 -10.05 18.42
C ARG A 470 -8.40 -10.54 17.17
N ASP A 471 -7.63 -9.68 16.51
CA ASP A 471 -6.82 -10.07 15.36
C ASP A 471 -5.67 -11.01 15.75
N LEU A 472 -5.03 -10.78 16.90
CA LEU A 472 -4.00 -11.69 17.43
C LEU A 472 -4.62 -13.05 17.75
N ALA A 473 -5.82 -13.11 18.34
CA ALA A 473 -6.57 -14.35 18.53
C ALA A 473 -6.85 -15.05 17.19
N ASN A 474 -7.32 -14.33 16.16
CA ASN A 474 -7.53 -14.88 14.82
C ASN A 474 -6.25 -15.47 14.21
N ILE A 475 -5.10 -14.80 14.40
CA ILE A 475 -3.78 -15.26 13.94
C ILE A 475 -3.29 -16.48 14.73
N LEU A 476 -3.45 -16.50 16.04
CA LEU A 476 -3.04 -17.63 16.89
C LEU A 476 -3.91 -18.87 16.60
N LYS A 477 -5.22 -18.68 16.46
CA LYS A 477 -6.18 -19.71 16.03
C LYS A 477 -5.89 -20.22 14.62
N ALA A 478 -5.31 -19.40 13.74
CA ALA A 478 -4.89 -19.85 12.41
C ALA A 478 -3.76 -20.89 12.48
N GLY A 479 -2.87 -20.80 13.48
CA GLY A 479 -1.93 -21.84 13.92
C GLY A 479 -1.01 -22.45 12.86
N LYS A 480 -1.58 -23.34 12.04
CA LYS A 480 -0.93 -24.09 10.96
C LYS A 480 -1.30 -23.61 9.54
N LEU A 481 -2.38 -22.83 9.37
CA LEU A 481 -3.06 -22.65 8.07
C LEU A 481 -3.49 -21.21 7.73
N PRO A 482 -2.53 -20.32 7.42
CA PRO A 482 -2.55 -19.61 6.15
C PRO A 482 -2.12 -20.60 5.06
N ALA A 483 -3.07 -21.09 4.25
CA ALA A 483 -2.70 -21.86 3.06
C ALA A 483 -1.78 -21.00 2.15
N PRO A 484 -0.76 -21.58 1.50
CA PRO A 484 0.17 -20.81 0.68
C PRO A 484 -0.59 -20.08 -0.44
N VAL A 485 -0.54 -18.74 -0.41
CA VAL A 485 -1.29 -17.92 -1.36
C VAL A 485 -0.58 -17.91 -2.71
N ARG A 486 -1.32 -18.26 -3.77
CA ARG A 486 -0.80 -18.36 -5.14
C ARG A 486 -1.13 -17.10 -5.91
N ILE A 487 -0.14 -16.49 -6.56
CA ILE A 487 -0.34 -15.31 -7.41
C ILE A 487 -0.88 -15.77 -8.76
N VAL A 488 -2.19 -15.66 -8.94
CA VAL A 488 -2.92 -16.02 -10.16
C VAL A 488 -3.04 -14.85 -11.14
N GLU A 489 -2.94 -13.62 -10.65
CA GLU A 489 -2.78 -12.42 -11.48
C GLU A 489 -1.72 -11.49 -10.88
N GLU A 490 -0.89 -10.86 -11.73
CA GLU A 490 0.11 -9.87 -11.33
C GLU A 490 0.19 -8.78 -12.40
N ALA A 491 0.17 -7.50 -12.00
CA ALA A 491 0.43 -6.38 -12.89
C ALA A 491 1.32 -5.34 -12.20
N VAL A 492 2.48 -5.04 -12.78
CA VAL A 492 3.49 -4.12 -12.24
C VAL A 492 3.68 -2.97 -13.21
N VAL A 493 3.56 -1.74 -12.71
CA VAL A 493 3.63 -0.51 -13.52
C VAL A 493 4.76 0.38 -13.02
N GLY A 494 5.67 0.77 -13.90
CA GLY A 494 6.77 1.67 -13.58
C GLY A 494 6.29 3.11 -13.31
N PRO A 495 6.79 3.79 -12.25
CA PRO A 495 6.42 5.18 -11.96
C PRO A 495 6.70 6.17 -13.10
N SER A 496 7.67 5.89 -13.99
CA SER A 496 7.92 6.68 -15.20
C SER A 496 6.74 6.65 -16.17
N LEU A 497 6.12 5.48 -16.35
CA LEU A 497 4.96 5.29 -17.21
C LEU A 497 3.73 5.96 -16.59
N GLY A 498 3.56 5.85 -15.27
CA GLY A 498 2.49 6.54 -14.53
C GLY A 498 2.59 8.07 -14.62
N GLN A 499 3.77 8.66 -14.41
CA GLN A 499 4.00 10.10 -14.59
C GLN A 499 3.72 10.57 -16.03
N LYS A 500 4.14 9.80 -17.04
CA LYS A 500 3.83 10.05 -18.47
C LYS A 500 2.31 10.07 -18.68
N SER A 501 1.61 9.04 -18.19
CA SER A 501 0.14 8.91 -18.21
C SER A 501 -0.59 10.07 -17.51
N ILE A 502 -0.20 10.47 -16.30
CA ILE A 502 -0.74 11.66 -15.61
C ILE A 502 -0.59 12.90 -16.50
N SER A 503 0.63 13.14 -17.01
CA SER A 503 0.92 14.36 -17.76
C SER A 503 0.14 14.45 -19.08
N GLN A 504 -0.12 13.32 -19.74
CA GLN A 504 -0.93 13.25 -20.96
C GLN A 504 -2.43 13.38 -20.63
N GLY A 505 -2.92 12.68 -19.60
CA GLY A 505 -4.30 12.77 -19.14
C GLY A 505 -4.70 14.20 -18.73
N LEU A 506 -3.87 14.88 -17.93
CA LEU A 506 -4.10 16.27 -17.53
C LEU A 506 -4.06 17.23 -18.72
N ARG A 507 -3.15 17.04 -19.70
CA ARG A 507 -3.13 17.87 -20.92
C ARG A 507 -4.41 17.68 -21.75
N SER A 508 -4.84 16.44 -21.96
CA SER A 508 -6.10 16.14 -22.66
C SER A 508 -7.33 16.71 -21.95
N MET A 509 -7.38 16.59 -20.61
CA MET A 509 -8.43 17.18 -19.78
C MET A 509 -8.46 18.70 -19.89
N LEU A 510 -7.31 19.39 -19.80
CA LEU A 510 -7.22 20.84 -19.91
C LEU A 510 -7.60 21.36 -21.31
N VAL A 511 -7.16 20.69 -22.38
CA VAL A 511 -7.53 21.04 -23.76
C VAL A 511 -9.02 20.80 -24.00
N GLY A 512 -9.57 19.67 -23.56
CA GLY A 512 -11.00 19.38 -23.64
C GLY A 512 -11.85 20.40 -22.88
N LEU A 513 -11.47 20.73 -21.64
CA LEU A 513 -12.12 21.76 -20.83
C LEU A 513 -12.07 23.13 -21.51
N ALA A 514 -10.92 23.53 -22.07
CA ALA A 514 -10.78 24.81 -22.78
C ALA A 514 -11.68 24.88 -24.02
N LEU A 515 -11.76 23.81 -24.82
CA LEU A 515 -12.64 23.73 -25.99
C LEU A 515 -14.13 23.83 -25.59
N VAL A 516 -14.54 23.12 -24.53
CA VAL A 516 -15.91 23.17 -23.99
C VAL A 516 -16.25 24.57 -23.47
N VAL A 517 -15.36 25.19 -22.69
CA VAL A 517 -15.52 26.55 -22.14
C VAL A 517 -15.67 27.58 -23.26
N VAL A 518 -14.82 27.52 -24.28
CA VAL A 518 -14.88 28.41 -25.46
C VAL A 518 -16.17 28.20 -26.25
N PHE A 519 -16.55 26.94 -26.55
CA PHE A 519 -17.79 26.63 -27.25
C PHE A 519 -19.02 27.20 -26.52
N MET A 520 -19.11 27.02 -25.20
CA MET A 520 -20.24 27.52 -24.42
C MET A 520 -20.32 29.05 -24.42
N VAL A 521 -19.20 29.76 -24.27
CA VAL A 521 -19.19 31.24 -24.37
C VAL A 521 -19.61 31.71 -25.76
N LEU A 522 -19.13 31.07 -26.84
CA LEU A 522 -19.47 31.46 -28.20
C LEU A 522 -20.96 31.21 -28.53
N TYR A 523 -21.51 30.07 -28.13
CA TYR A 523 -22.88 29.67 -28.48
C TYR A 523 -23.96 30.24 -27.52
N TYR A 524 -23.65 30.43 -26.23
CA TYR A 524 -24.61 30.87 -25.21
C TYR A 524 -24.28 32.19 -24.49
N LYS A 525 -23.14 32.83 -24.80
CA LYS A 525 -22.68 34.09 -24.18
C LYS A 525 -22.74 34.04 -22.65
N LEU A 526 -23.60 34.86 -22.02
CA LEU A 526 -23.74 34.95 -20.57
C LEU A 526 -24.28 33.65 -19.96
N GLY A 527 -25.18 32.95 -20.65
CA GLY A 527 -25.60 31.59 -20.23
C GLY A 527 -24.41 30.63 -20.26
N GLY A 528 -23.57 30.71 -21.29
CA GLY A 528 -22.34 29.94 -21.40
C GLY A 528 -21.36 30.19 -20.26
N ALA A 529 -21.17 31.45 -19.87
CA ALA A 529 -20.36 31.80 -18.71
C ALA A 529 -20.92 31.22 -17.40
N ILE A 530 -22.25 31.21 -17.21
CA ILE A 530 -22.90 30.63 -16.02
C ILE A 530 -22.75 29.10 -16.00
N ALA A 531 -22.94 28.42 -17.13
CA ALA A 531 -22.68 26.99 -17.26
C ALA A 531 -21.20 26.64 -17.00
N ASN A 532 -20.26 27.49 -17.43
CA ASN A 532 -18.84 27.30 -17.15
C ASN A 532 -18.50 27.48 -15.66
N ILE A 533 -19.17 28.38 -14.93
CA ILE A 533 -19.05 28.49 -13.46
C ILE A 533 -19.57 27.21 -12.79
N ALA A 534 -20.72 26.69 -13.23
CA ALA A 534 -21.25 25.42 -12.73
C ALA A 534 -20.35 24.22 -13.07
N LEU A 535 -19.70 24.21 -14.23
CA LEU A 535 -18.72 23.20 -14.63
C LEU A 535 -17.46 23.22 -13.75
N LEU A 536 -16.93 24.40 -13.43
CA LEU A 536 -15.80 24.55 -12.49
C LEU A 536 -16.19 24.10 -11.08
N ALA A 537 -17.40 24.45 -10.61
CA ALA A 537 -17.94 23.95 -9.35
C ALA A 537 -18.09 22.42 -9.37
N ASN A 538 -18.55 21.82 -10.48
CA ASN A 538 -18.65 20.37 -10.62
C ASN A 538 -17.28 19.68 -10.50
N ILE A 539 -16.27 20.16 -11.23
CA ILE A 539 -14.89 19.63 -11.15
C ILE A 539 -14.36 19.73 -9.70
N PHE A 540 -14.63 20.83 -9.01
CA PHE A 540 -14.26 21.00 -7.59
C PHE A 540 -14.96 19.97 -6.69
N PHE A 541 -16.27 19.75 -6.84
CA PHE A 541 -16.98 18.74 -6.04
C PHE A 541 -16.52 17.32 -6.34
N ILE A 542 -16.27 16.97 -7.61
CA ILE A 542 -15.74 15.65 -7.99
C ILE A 542 -14.40 15.38 -7.29
N VAL A 543 -13.45 16.31 -7.37
CA VAL A 543 -12.13 16.17 -6.73
C VAL A 543 -12.26 16.14 -5.20
N GLY A 544 -13.09 17.01 -4.61
CA GLY A 544 -13.31 17.07 -3.17
C GLY A 544 -13.96 15.80 -2.60
N ILE A 545 -14.95 15.23 -3.29
CA ILE A 545 -15.62 13.99 -2.89
C ILE A 545 -14.67 12.79 -3.06
N LEU A 546 -13.94 12.70 -4.18
CA LEU A 546 -12.94 11.63 -4.36
C LEU A 546 -11.89 11.65 -3.24
N ALA A 547 -11.37 12.81 -2.86
CA ALA A 547 -10.45 12.95 -1.74
C ALA A 547 -11.10 12.58 -0.39
N GLN A 548 -12.32 13.06 -0.12
CA GLN A 548 -13.02 12.84 1.16
C GLN A 548 -13.42 11.37 1.40
N PHE A 549 -13.69 10.61 0.35
CA PHE A 549 -13.97 9.16 0.42
C PHE A 549 -12.73 8.28 0.25
N GLY A 550 -11.53 8.86 0.10
CA GLY A 550 -10.29 8.11 -0.16
C GLY A 550 -10.29 7.35 -1.50
N ALA A 551 -11.12 7.78 -2.45
CA ALA A 551 -11.34 7.07 -3.70
C ALA A 551 -10.14 7.18 -4.63
N VAL A 552 -9.69 6.03 -5.13
CA VAL A 552 -8.48 5.90 -5.97
C VAL A 552 -8.75 6.35 -7.40
N LEU A 553 -8.11 7.44 -7.83
CA LEU A 553 -8.16 7.92 -9.21
C LEU A 553 -7.23 7.09 -10.10
N THR A 554 -7.80 6.25 -10.95
CA THR A 554 -7.09 5.46 -11.98
C THR A 554 -7.01 6.22 -13.31
N LEU A 555 -6.28 5.70 -14.30
CA LEU A 555 -6.29 6.32 -15.65
C LEU A 555 -7.68 6.23 -16.32
N PRO A 556 -8.42 5.10 -16.24
CA PRO A 556 -9.84 5.08 -16.56
C PRO A 556 -10.66 6.08 -15.73
N GLY A 557 -10.35 6.29 -14.45
CA GLY A 557 -10.97 7.33 -13.62
C GLY A 557 -10.82 8.73 -14.20
N ILE A 558 -9.64 9.10 -14.72
CA ILE A 558 -9.45 10.37 -15.44
C ILE A 558 -10.35 10.44 -16.68
N ALA A 559 -10.47 9.36 -17.44
CA ALA A 559 -11.38 9.32 -18.60
C ALA A 559 -12.86 9.49 -18.19
N GLY A 560 -13.26 8.98 -17.02
CA GLY A 560 -14.58 9.21 -16.42
C GLY A 560 -14.83 10.68 -16.07
N ILE A 561 -13.82 11.37 -15.51
CA ILE A 561 -13.87 12.83 -15.26
C ILE A 561 -13.98 13.61 -16.58
N VAL A 562 -13.21 13.24 -17.62
CA VAL A 562 -13.30 13.90 -18.94
C VAL A 562 -14.66 13.68 -19.61
N LEU A 563 -15.22 12.48 -19.53
CA LEU A 563 -16.57 12.17 -20.01
C LEU A 563 -17.63 12.98 -19.25
N THR A 564 -17.50 13.05 -17.93
CA THR A 564 -18.36 13.88 -17.07
C THR A 564 -18.31 15.36 -17.45
N ILE A 565 -17.12 15.92 -17.74
CA ILE A 565 -16.97 17.32 -18.16
C ILE A 565 -17.80 17.63 -19.40
N GLY A 566 -17.86 16.71 -20.38
CA GLY A 566 -18.73 16.83 -21.54
C GLY A 566 -20.22 16.79 -21.16
N MET A 567 -20.65 15.75 -20.45
CA MET A 567 -22.06 15.53 -20.10
C MET A 567 -22.62 16.60 -19.13
N SER A 568 -21.78 17.18 -18.28
CA SER A 568 -22.16 18.25 -17.33
C SER A 568 -22.67 19.52 -18.02
N VAL A 569 -22.26 19.72 -19.27
CA VAL A 569 -22.69 20.86 -20.07
C VAL A 569 -24.00 20.57 -20.80
N ASP A 570 -24.31 19.30 -21.09
CA ASP A 570 -25.51 18.90 -21.82
C ASP A 570 -26.82 19.22 -21.07
N ALA A 571 -26.86 19.00 -19.75
CA ALA A 571 -27.99 19.42 -18.91
C ALA A 571 -28.24 20.94 -19.00
N ASN A 572 -27.17 21.75 -19.08
CA ASN A 572 -27.27 23.20 -19.25
C ASN A 572 -27.69 23.59 -20.68
N VAL A 573 -27.25 22.85 -21.70
CA VAL A 573 -27.71 22.97 -23.10
C VAL A 573 -29.22 22.72 -23.20
N LEU A 574 -29.72 21.64 -22.60
CA LEU A 574 -31.15 21.30 -22.56
C LEU A 574 -31.99 22.41 -21.90
N ILE A 575 -31.54 22.94 -20.75
CA ILE A 575 -32.20 24.09 -20.09
C ILE A 575 -32.20 25.31 -21.00
N TYR A 576 -31.06 25.66 -21.61
CA TYR A 576 -30.94 26.89 -22.41
C TYR A 576 -31.69 26.82 -23.74
N GLU A 577 -31.75 25.66 -24.40
CA GLU A 577 -32.63 25.50 -25.57
C GLU A 577 -34.11 25.44 -25.20
N ARG A 578 -34.49 24.85 -24.05
CA ARG A 578 -35.88 24.93 -23.57
C ARG A 578 -36.29 26.38 -23.28
N ILE A 579 -35.43 27.17 -22.62
CA ILE A 579 -35.65 28.62 -22.39
C ILE A 579 -35.72 29.37 -23.73
N ARG A 580 -34.83 29.08 -24.69
CA ARG A 580 -34.88 29.66 -26.05
C ARG A 580 -36.16 29.26 -26.80
N GLU A 581 -36.70 28.07 -26.58
CA GLU A 581 -37.97 27.64 -27.18
C GLU A 581 -39.15 28.42 -26.62
N GLU A 582 -39.33 28.50 -25.30
CA GLU A 582 -40.44 29.27 -24.71
C GLU A 582 -40.37 30.76 -25.11
N LEU A 583 -39.17 31.37 -25.11
CA LEU A 583 -38.93 32.74 -25.59
C LEU A 583 -39.21 32.96 -27.09
N ARG A 584 -39.24 31.88 -27.90
CA ARG A 584 -39.63 31.93 -29.33
C ARG A 584 -41.11 31.61 -29.55
N ARG A 585 -41.71 30.82 -28.67
CA ARG A 585 -43.06 30.26 -28.85
C ARG A 585 -44.14 31.28 -28.53
N GLU A 586 -43.90 32.15 -27.56
CA GLU A 586 -44.84 33.17 -27.12
C GLU A 586 -44.14 34.53 -26.95
N GLN A 587 -44.41 35.49 -27.83
CA GLN A 587 -43.84 36.86 -27.76
C GLN A 587 -44.25 37.63 -26.48
N ALA A 588 -45.17 37.09 -25.67
CA ALA A 588 -45.66 37.69 -24.43
C ALA A 588 -44.93 37.21 -23.15
N VAL A 589 -44.15 36.12 -23.20
CA VAL A 589 -43.57 35.53 -21.98
C VAL A 589 -42.35 36.34 -21.51
N LYS A 590 -42.51 37.04 -20.38
CA LYS A 590 -41.43 37.76 -19.71
C LYS A 590 -40.32 36.79 -19.30
N LEU A 591 -39.06 37.21 -19.50
CA LEU A 591 -37.85 36.40 -19.29
C LEU A 591 -37.82 35.55 -17.99
N PRO A 592 -38.24 36.04 -16.79
CA PRO A 592 -38.24 35.21 -15.58
C PRO A 592 -39.21 34.02 -15.65
N MET A 593 -40.34 34.15 -16.35
CA MET A 593 -41.31 33.07 -16.52
C MET A 593 -40.84 32.04 -17.54
N ALA A 594 -40.17 32.48 -18.61
CA ALA A 594 -39.52 31.58 -19.57
C ALA A 594 -38.38 30.78 -18.91
N ILE A 595 -37.63 31.40 -17.99
CA ILE A 595 -36.64 30.70 -17.15
C ILE A 595 -37.32 29.63 -16.30
N LYS A 596 -38.39 29.97 -15.56
CA LYS A 596 -39.13 29.00 -14.73
C LYS A 596 -39.62 27.80 -15.55
N LEU A 597 -40.37 28.07 -16.63
CA LEU A 597 -40.92 27.04 -17.54
C LEU A 597 -39.81 26.20 -18.20
N GLY A 598 -38.67 26.82 -18.51
CA GLY A 598 -37.51 26.15 -19.07
C GLY A 598 -36.92 25.10 -18.14
N TYR A 599 -36.64 25.47 -16.88
CA TYR A 599 -36.20 24.52 -15.85
C TYR A 599 -37.27 23.45 -15.58
N GLU A 600 -38.54 23.85 -15.40
CA GLU A 600 -39.66 22.97 -15.05
C GLU A 600 -39.86 21.85 -16.09
N LYS A 601 -39.76 22.16 -17.39
CA LYS A 601 -39.91 21.18 -18.48
C LYS A 601 -38.63 20.40 -18.80
N ALA A 602 -37.44 20.98 -18.60
CA ALA A 602 -36.18 20.27 -18.81
C ALA A 602 -35.86 19.26 -17.68
N TYR A 603 -36.42 19.47 -16.49
CA TYR A 603 -36.13 18.70 -15.27
C TYR A 603 -36.28 17.18 -15.46
N SER A 604 -37.37 16.70 -16.08
CA SER A 604 -37.58 15.26 -16.33
C SER A 604 -36.45 14.69 -17.18
N SER A 605 -36.26 15.21 -18.40
CA SER A 605 -35.27 14.67 -19.35
C SER A 605 -33.83 14.70 -18.80
N ILE A 606 -33.51 15.67 -17.96
CA ILE A 606 -32.21 15.75 -17.27
C ILE A 606 -32.08 14.66 -16.20
N ILE A 607 -33.12 14.38 -15.43
CA ILE A 607 -33.13 13.27 -14.47
C ILE A 607 -33.10 11.93 -15.22
N ASP A 608 -33.95 11.74 -16.23
CA ASP A 608 -34.08 10.49 -17.00
C ASP A 608 -32.72 10.08 -17.61
N ALA A 609 -31.99 11.03 -18.21
CA ALA A 609 -30.65 10.81 -18.77
C ALA A 609 -29.58 10.53 -17.69
N ASN A 610 -29.58 11.29 -16.59
CA ASN A 610 -28.59 11.12 -15.52
C ASN A 610 -28.82 9.83 -14.72
N VAL A 611 -30.06 9.48 -14.38
CA VAL A 611 -30.42 8.24 -13.67
C VAL A 611 -30.08 7.01 -14.51
N THR A 612 -30.37 7.04 -15.82
CA THR A 612 -29.99 5.94 -16.74
C THR A 612 -28.47 5.74 -16.77
N THR A 613 -27.70 6.84 -16.87
CA THR A 613 -26.23 6.78 -16.89
C THR A 613 -25.66 6.38 -15.53
N PHE A 614 -26.29 6.80 -14.43
CA PHE A 614 -25.92 6.41 -13.06
C PHE A 614 -26.16 4.92 -12.82
N LEU A 615 -27.25 4.35 -13.33
CA LEU A 615 -27.54 2.90 -13.24
C LEU A 615 -26.48 2.08 -13.97
N ILE A 616 -26.02 2.52 -15.15
CA ILE A 616 -24.87 1.91 -15.86
C ILE A 616 -23.61 2.01 -14.98
N GLY A 617 -23.36 3.16 -14.36
CA GLY A 617 -22.27 3.34 -13.38
C GLY A 617 -22.35 2.36 -12.20
N ALA A 618 -23.54 2.15 -11.62
CA ALA A 618 -23.75 1.23 -10.51
C ALA A 618 -23.49 -0.24 -10.91
N ILE A 619 -23.91 -0.64 -12.13
CA ILE A 619 -23.60 -1.97 -12.69
C ILE A 619 -22.09 -2.13 -12.88
N LEU A 620 -21.42 -1.14 -13.48
CA LEU A 620 -19.95 -1.16 -13.65
C LEU A 620 -19.18 -1.13 -12.32
N TYR A 621 -19.74 -0.55 -11.26
CA TYR A 621 -19.16 -0.58 -9.92
C TYR A 621 -19.34 -1.94 -9.21
N SER A 622 -20.48 -2.60 -9.43
CA SER A 622 -20.81 -3.88 -8.81
C SER A 622 -20.11 -5.07 -9.47
N PHE A 623 -19.91 -5.04 -10.78
CA PHE A 623 -19.33 -6.14 -11.57
C PHE A 623 -17.94 -5.85 -12.15
N GLY A 624 -17.50 -4.59 -12.19
CA GLY A 624 -16.19 -4.20 -12.69
C GLY A 624 -15.07 -4.40 -11.66
N SER A 625 -13.92 -4.90 -12.11
CA SER A 625 -12.67 -4.99 -11.34
C SER A 625 -11.75 -3.79 -11.59
N GLY A 626 -10.76 -3.60 -10.70
CA GLY A 626 -9.65 -2.64 -10.83
C GLY A 626 -10.01 -1.30 -11.46
N GLY A 627 -9.39 -0.99 -12.61
CA GLY A 627 -9.57 0.27 -13.33
C GLY A 627 -11.02 0.58 -13.74
N VAL A 628 -11.84 -0.42 -14.07
CA VAL A 628 -13.25 -0.23 -14.48
C VAL A 628 -14.08 0.27 -13.29
N LYS A 629 -13.82 -0.27 -12.10
CA LYS A 629 -14.45 0.18 -10.84
C LYS A 629 -14.09 1.63 -10.53
N GLY A 630 -12.84 2.04 -10.78
CA GLY A 630 -12.38 3.43 -10.67
C GLY A 630 -13.11 4.38 -11.64
N PHE A 631 -13.25 3.99 -12.91
CA PHE A 631 -14.08 4.72 -13.88
C PHE A 631 -15.53 4.87 -13.39
N ALA A 632 -16.16 3.77 -12.94
CA ALA A 632 -17.53 3.76 -12.44
C ALA A 632 -17.74 4.72 -11.25
N VAL A 633 -16.82 4.75 -10.28
CA VAL A 633 -16.87 5.69 -9.13
C VAL A 633 -16.79 7.14 -9.60
N THR A 634 -15.83 7.49 -10.47
CA THR A 634 -15.70 8.87 -10.97
C THR A 634 -16.91 9.31 -11.80
N LEU A 635 -17.50 8.39 -12.58
CA LEU A 635 -18.72 8.61 -13.36
C LEU A 635 -19.94 8.86 -12.46
N MET A 636 -20.18 8.01 -11.45
CA MET A 636 -21.32 8.17 -10.54
C MET A 636 -21.25 9.46 -9.71
N ILE A 637 -20.08 9.78 -9.15
CA ILE A 637 -19.84 11.05 -8.44
C ILE A 637 -20.04 12.23 -9.41
N GLY A 638 -19.50 12.11 -10.62
CA GLY A 638 -19.61 13.11 -11.69
C GLY A 638 -21.04 13.44 -12.09
N ILE A 639 -21.91 12.42 -12.16
CA ILE A 639 -23.34 12.54 -12.47
C ILE A 639 -24.12 13.17 -11.32
N GLY A 640 -23.87 12.77 -10.07
CA GLY A 640 -24.51 13.39 -8.91
C GLY A 640 -24.18 14.89 -8.80
N CYS A 641 -22.91 15.24 -9.05
CA CYS A 641 -22.44 16.63 -8.97
C CYS A 641 -22.80 17.46 -10.22
N SER A 642 -22.91 16.85 -11.41
CA SER A 642 -23.45 17.53 -12.60
C SER A 642 -24.94 17.84 -12.45
N LEU A 643 -25.73 16.91 -11.92
CA LEU A 643 -27.15 17.10 -11.64
C LEU A 643 -27.38 18.24 -10.64
N PHE A 644 -26.63 18.25 -9.52
CA PHE A 644 -26.68 19.33 -8.53
C PHE A 644 -26.27 20.68 -9.13
N SER A 645 -25.15 20.75 -9.85
CA SER A 645 -24.65 22.01 -10.40
C SER A 645 -25.54 22.58 -11.52
N ALA A 646 -26.08 21.73 -12.40
CA ALA A 646 -26.97 22.13 -13.49
C ALA A 646 -28.40 22.51 -13.05
N ILE A 647 -28.90 21.97 -11.92
CA ILE A 647 -30.24 22.29 -11.41
C ILE A 647 -30.21 23.40 -10.35
N PHE A 648 -29.24 23.38 -9.44
CA PHE A 648 -29.19 24.32 -8.30
C PHE A 648 -28.29 25.54 -8.58
N ILE A 649 -27.04 25.33 -8.98
CA ILE A 649 -26.05 26.42 -9.05
C ILE A 649 -26.33 27.37 -10.21
N THR A 650 -26.58 26.86 -11.41
CA THR A 650 -26.96 27.72 -12.55
C THR A 650 -28.25 28.48 -12.30
N ARG A 651 -29.24 27.83 -11.67
CA ARG A 651 -30.52 28.44 -11.32
C ARG A 651 -30.35 29.56 -10.29
N LEU A 652 -29.58 29.32 -9.23
CA LEU A 652 -29.25 30.32 -8.21
C LEU A 652 -28.60 31.57 -8.84
N ILE A 653 -27.62 31.37 -9.72
CA ILE A 653 -26.92 32.46 -10.42
C ILE A 653 -27.88 33.21 -11.36
N ILE A 654 -28.70 32.50 -12.15
CA ILE A 654 -29.65 33.12 -13.08
C ILE A 654 -30.74 33.90 -12.34
N GLU A 655 -31.30 33.35 -11.25
CA GLU A 655 -32.28 34.06 -10.42
C GLU A 655 -31.66 35.28 -9.74
N ALA A 656 -30.43 35.19 -9.20
CA ALA A 656 -29.74 36.33 -8.59
C ALA A 656 -29.51 37.47 -9.60
N ILE A 657 -29.00 37.16 -10.80
CA ILE A 657 -28.81 38.13 -11.88
C ILE A 657 -30.16 38.72 -12.33
N SER A 658 -31.22 37.91 -12.40
CA SER A 658 -32.56 38.37 -12.80
C SER A 658 -33.21 39.30 -11.77
N ARG A 659 -32.95 39.10 -10.47
CA ARG A 659 -33.38 40.01 -9.38
C ARG A 659 -32.58 41.32 -9.39
N GLY A 660 -31.30 41.29 -9.78
CA GLY A 660 -30.38 42.44 -9.83
C GLY A 660 -30.64 43.50 -10.92
N GLY A 661 -31.88 43.68 -11.38
CA GLY A 661 -32.33 44.79 -12.23
C GLY A 661 -31.85 44.81 -13.70
N LYS A 662 -30.73 44.18 -14.05
CA LYS A 662 -30.18 44.16 -15.42
C LYS A 662 -30.94 43.20 -16.34
N ARG A 663 -32.07 43.67 -16.89
CA ARG A 663 -33.04 42.92 -17.74
C ARG A 663 -32.49 42.26 -19.03
N ASN A 664 -31.20 42.37 -19.33
CA ASN A 664 -30.59 41.97 -20.61
C ASN A 664 -29.72 40.70 -20.51
N VAL A 665 -30.22 39.61 -19.90
CA VAL A 665 -29.62 38.27 -20.05
C VAL A 665 -29.93 37.76 -21.46
N SER A 666 -29.15 38.23 -22.44
CA SER A 666 -29.37 37.95 -23.85
C SER A 666 -28.83 36.58 -24.23
N PHE A 667 -29.72 35.58 -24.25
CA PHE A 667 -29.43 34.23 -24.75
C PHE A 667 -29.20 34.18 -26.29
N LYS A 668 -29.06 35.31 -26.99
CA LYS A 668 -28.75 35.35 -28.43
C LYS A 668 -27.29 34.93 -28.68
N SER A 669 -27.10 33.79 -29.33
CA SER A 669 -25.81 33.24 -29.79
C SER A 669 -24.95 34.24 -30.61
N LEU A 670 -23.64 33.99 -30.76
CA LEU A 670 -22.83 34.60 -31.83
C LEU A 670 -22.97 33.87 -33.17
N ILE A 671 -23.21 32.56 -33.12
CA ILE A 671 -23.40 31.68 -34.29
C ILE A 671 -24.90 31.63 -34.64
N PRO A 672 -25.31 31.71 -35.93
CA PRO A 672 -26.71 31.55 -36.32
C PRO A 672 -27.30 30.23 -35.82
N THR A 673 -28.29 30.29 -34.93
CA THR A 673 -28.98 29.07 -34.47
C THR A 673 -29.83 28.51 -35.61
N LEU A 674 -29.80 27.20 -35.85
CA LEU A 674 -30.71 26.54 -36.79
C LEU A 674 -32.16 26.82 -36.32
N GLY A 675 -32.90 27.60 -37.10
CA GLY A 675 -34.16 28.21 -36.63
C GLY A 675 -35.31 27.21 -36.46
N LYS A 676 -35.78 26.66 -37.57
CA LYS A 676 -36.74 25.54 -37.67
C LYS A 676 -36.38 24.66 -38.88
N PRO A 677 -35.30 23.87 -38.83
CA PRO A 677 -34.84 23.07 -39.97
C PRO A 677 -35.81 21.91 -40.25
N ASN A 678 -36.65 22.04 -41.29
CA ASN A 678 -37.60 21.00 -41.70
C ASN A 678 -36.90 19.88 -42.51
N ILE A 679 -35.99 19.16 -41.86
CA ILE A 679 -35.25 18.04 -42.45
C ILE A 679 -36.13 16.79 -42.41
N GLN A 680 -36.47 16.25 -43.58
CA GLN A 680 -37.38 15.10 -43.72
C GLN A 680 -36.68 13.76 -43.40
N PHE A 681 -36.18 13.58 -42.17
CA PHE A 681 -35.50 12.36 -41.72
C PHE A 681 -36.30 11.09 -42.02
N ILE A 682 -37.63 11.13 -41.85
CA ILE A 682 -38.54 10.00 -42.15
C ILE A 682 -38.51 9.58 -43.63
N LYS A 683 -38.30 10.51 -44.57
CA LYS A 683 -38.16 10.21 -46.01
C LYS A 683 -36.81 9.57 -46.32
N LEU A 684 -35.77 9.90 -45.55
CA LEU A 684 -34.42 9.35 -45.69
C LEU A 684 -34.21 8.04 -44.91
N ARG A 685 -35.09 7.68 -43.96
CA ARG A 685 -34.91 6.53 -43.04
C ARG A 685 -34.50 5.23 -43.74
N LYS A 686 -35.11 4.88 -44.89
CA LYS A 686 -34.74 3.67 -45.65
C LYS A 686 -33.29 3.71 -46.14
N LYS A 687 -32.80 4.87 -46.63
CA LYS A 687 -31.41 5.03 -47.05
C LYS A 687 -30.45 5.00 -45.86
N ALA A 688 -30.80 5.69 -44.77
CA ALA A 688 -30.02 5.66 -43.53
C ALA A 688 -29.89 4.23 -42.97
N TYR A 689 -31.00 3.48 -42.89
CA TYR A 689 -30.98 2.10 -42.42
C TYR A 689 -30.15 1.18 -43.31
N MET A 690 -30.23 1.31 -44.65
CA MET A 690 -29.38 0.52 -45.56
C MET A 690 -27.90 0.85 -45.39
N ILE A 691 -27.53 2.14 -45.24
CA ILE A 691 -26.14 2.55 -45.03
C ILE A 691 -25.61 2.06 -43.68
N SER A 692 -26.36 2.25 -42.60
CA SER A 692 -25.97 1.77 -41.26
C SER A 692 -25.89 0.25 -41.20
N ALA A 693 -26.87 -0.47 -41.78
CA ALA A 693 -26.85 -1.93 -41.83
C ALA A 693 -25.70 -2.46 -42.69
N ALA A 694 -25.39 -1.83 -43.82
CA ALA A 694 -24.22 -2.19 -44.64
C ALA A 694 -22.91 -1.96 -43.89
N PHE A 695 -22.77 -0.84 -43.15
CA PHE A 695 -21.57 -0.55 -42.38
C PHE A 695 -21.40 -1.48 -41.17
N ILE A 696 -22.47 -1.78 -40.45
CA ILE A 696 -22.47 -2.78 -39.35
C ILE A 696 -22.17 -4.17 -39.89
N THR A 697 -22.83 -4.60 -40.97
CA THR A 697 -22.59 -5.90 -41.62
C THR A 697 -21.15 -6.02 -42.10
N PHE A 698 -20.60 -4.98 -42.73
CA PHE A 698 -19.19 -4.94 -43.13
C PHE A 698 -18.24 -5.03 -41.92
N GLY A 699 -18.54 -4.32 -40.82
CA GLY A 699 -17.78 -4.41 -39.58
C GLY A 699 -17.79 -5.82 -38.97
N VAL A 700 -18.95 -6.47 -38.92
CA VAL A 700 -19.11 -7.85 -38.43
C VAL A 700 -18.41 -8.86 -39.35
N ILE A 701 -18.59 -8.77 -40.67
CA ILE A 701 -17.89 -9.63 -41.64
C ILE A 701 -16.38 -9.44 -41.54
N SER A 702 -15.90 -8.20 -41.42
CA SER A 702 -14.47 -7.91 -41.23
C SER A 702 -13.94 -8.50 -39.92
N ALA A 703 -14.69 -8.40 -38.81
CA ALA A 703 -14.31 -9.01 -37.55
C ALA A 703 -14.23 -10.55 -37.65
N VAL A 704 -15.20 -11.20 -38.33
CA VAL A 704 -15.21 -12.66 -38.52
C VAL A 704 -14.07 -13.12 -39.43
N ILE A 705 -13.85 -12.47 -40.58
CA ILE A 705 -12.79 -12.83 -41.54
C ILE A 705 -11.39 -12.68 -40.91
N ASN A 706 -11.18 -11.68 -40.06
CA ASN A 706 -9.90 -11.47 -39.38
C ASN A 706 -9.67 -12.39 -38.16
N GLY A 707 -10.51 -13.42 -37.95
CA GLY A 707 -10.36 -14.40 -36.87
C GLY A 707 -10.95 -13.96 -35.52
N GLY A 708 -11.88 -13.01 -35.53
CA GLY A 708 -12.56 -12.49 -34.34
C GLY A 708 -11.91 -11.25 -33.73
N LEU A 709 -12.35 -10.89 -32.52
CA LEU A 709 -11.76 -9.80 -31.75
C LEU A 709 -10.37 -10.21 -31.25
N ASN A 710 -9.38 -9.34 -31.40
CA ASN A 710 -8.05 -9.60 -30.84
C ASN A 710 -8.01 -9.33 -29.33
N LEU A 711 -8.49 -10.33 -28.57
CA LEU A 711 -8.58 -10.35 -27.11
C LEU A 711 -7.23 -10.11 -26.41
N GLY A 712 -7.26 -9.41 -25.26
CA GLY A 712 -6.09 -9.13 -24.41
C GLY A 712 -5.64 -10.34 -23.58
N VAL A 713 -4.58 -10.17 -22.76
CA VAL A 713 -4.16 -11.21 -21.80
C VAL A 713 -5.23 -11.52 -20.77
N ASP A 714 -6.04 -10.52 -20.43
CA ASP A 714 -7.18 -10.56 -19.52
C ASP A 714 -8.21 -11.64 -19.92
N PHE A 715 -8.31 -11.95 -21.22
CA PHE A 715 -9.23 -12.95 -21.80
C PHE A 715 -8.51 -14.15 -22.44
N LYS A 716 -7.20 -14.09 -22.68
CA LYS A 716 -6.39 -15.18 -23.29
C LYS A 716 -5.53 -15.93 -22.27
N GLY A 717 -5.29 -15.32 -21.11
CA GLY A 717 -4.24 -15.67 -20.17
C GLY A 717 -2.83 -15.43 -20.74
N GLY A 718 -1.83 -15.75 -19.93
CA GLY A 718 -0.41 -15.62 -20.28
C GLY A 718 0.21 -14.34 -19.75
N ARG A 719 1.24 -13.84 -20.44
CA ARG A 719 2.16 -12.81 -19.95
C ARG A 719 2.31 -11.67 -20.95
N SER A 720 2.37 -10.44 -20.46
CA SER A 720 2.60 -9.24 -21.26
C SER A 720 3.67 -8.35 -20.63
N TYR A 721 4.46 -7.68 -21.46
CA TYR A 721 5.56 -6.80 -21.03
C TYR A 721 5.57 -5.55 -21.92
N VAL A 722 5.54 -4.36 -21.33
CA VAL A 722 5.89 -3.12 -22.04
C VAL A 722 7.39 -2.91 -21.91
N VAL A 723 8.09 -3.08 -23.01
CA VAL A 723 9.55 -2.96 -23.11
C VAL A 723 9.90 -1.67 -23.83
N LYS A 724 10.89 -0.95 -23.30
CA LYS A 724 11.37 0.33 -23.80
C LYS A 724 12.83 0.23 -24.23
N PHE A 725 13.13 0.93 -25.32
CA PHE A 725 14.40 0.91 -26.03
C PHE A 725 15.08 2.30 -25.95
N GLU A 726 16.39 2.34 -26.19
CA GLU A 726 17.15 3.60 -26.30
C GLU A 726 16.82 4.40 -27.57
N LYS A 727 16.27 3.72 -28.58
CA LYS A 727 15.94 4.24 -29.91
C LYS A 727 14.56 3.70 -30.35
N PRO A 728 13.88 4.33 -31.32
CA PRO A 728 12.67 3.76 -31.90
C PRO A 728 12.90 2.36 -32.49
N VAL A 729 11.98 1.42 -32.24
CA VAL A 729 12.03 0.04 -32.74
C VAL A 729 10.67 -0.33 -33.33
N ALA A 730 10.64 -0.89 -34.55
CA ALA A 730 9.37 -1.33 -35.13
C ALA A 730 8.88 -2.61 -34.46
N ALA A 731 7.57 -2.68 -34.20
CA ALA A 731 6.94 -3.86 -33.59
C ALA A 731 7.16 -5.15 -34.42
N THR A 732 7.31 -5.02 -35.75
CA THR A 732 7.65 -6.11 -36.66
C THR A 732 9.02 -6.71 -36.36
N ASP A 733 10.04 -5.88 -36.14
CA ASP A 733 11.41 -6.34 -35.89
C ASP A 733 11.49 -7.02 -34.52
N ALA A 734 10.85 -6.43 -33.51
CA ALA A 734 10.68 -7.03 -32.19
C ALA A 734 9.93 -8.38 -32.25
N ARG A 735 8.91 -8.52 -33.12
CA ARG A 735 8.22 -9.80 -33.38
C ARG A 735 9.15 -10.84 -34.00
N ILE A 736 9.96 -10.45 -34.99
CA ILE A 736 10.90 -11.34 -35.69
C ILE A 736 12.04 -11.79 -34.76
N ALA A 737 12.55 -10.91 -33.90
CA ALA A 737 13.55 -11.24 -32.90
C ALA A 737 13.02 -12.24 -31.85
N LEU A 738 11.85 -11.96 -31.28
CA LEU A 738 11.22 -12.81 -30.26
C LEU A 738 10.74 -14.16 -30.79
N GLY A 739 10.26 -14.22 -32.04
CA GLY A 739 9.76 -15.45 -32.67
C GLY A 739 10.81 -16.55 -32.83
N LYS A 740 12.11 -16.23 -32.70
CA LYS A 740 13.21 -17.21 -32.68
C LYS A 740 13.31 -17.95 -31.34
N SER A 741 12.93 -17.30 -30.24
CA SER A 741 13.13 -17.79 -28.86
C SER A 741 11.83 -18.23 -28.17
N ILE A 742 10.69 -17.67 -28.55
CA ILE A 742 9.38 -17.92 -27.90
C ILE A 742 8.46 -18.69 -28.86
N LYS A 743 8.24 -19.98 -28.56
CA LYS A 743 7.32 -20.85 -29.31
C LYS A 743 5.92 -20.80 -28.67
N GLY A 744 4.97 -20.11 -29.30
CA GLY A 744 3.59 -20.02 -28.82
C GLY A 744 2.83 -18.86 -29.46
N GLY A 745 1.68 -18.50 -28.89
CA GLY A 745 0.89 -17.34 -29.31
C GLY A 745 1.60 -16.03 -28.94
N LEU A 746 2.50 -15.57 -29.81
CA LEU A 746 3.26 -14.33 -29.66
C LEU A 746 2.58 -13.17 -30.41
N GLU A 747 2.42 -12.05 -29.71
CA GLU A 747 1.98 -10.77 -30.28
C GLU A 747 2.88 -9.64 -29.81
N VAL A 748 3.11 -8.67 -30.69
CA VAL A 748 4.00 -7.53 -30.46
C VAL A 748 3.38 -6.30 -31.14
N LYS A 749 3.20 -5.21 -30.39
CA LYS A 749 2.58 -3.95 -30.83
C LYS A 749 3.34 -2.76 -30.28
N THR A 750 3.46 -1.67 -31.03
CA THR A 750 3.96 -0.38 -30.51
C THR A 750 3.01 0.14 -29.42
N PHE A 751 3.56 0.72 -28.34
CA PHE A 751 2.78 1.11 -27.17
C PHE A 751 3.03 2.58 -26.78
N GLY A 752 2.09 3.46 -27.09
CA GLY A 752 2.15 4.89 -26.76
C GLY A 752 3.11 5.70 -27.64
N SER A 753 4.41 5.37 -27.64
CA SER A 753 5.44 6.01 -28.46
C SER A 753 6.36 4.98 -29.13
N THR A 754 7.12 5.39 -30.15
CA THR A 754 7.88 4.49 -31.04
C THR A 754 9.12 3.85 -30.40
N ASP A 755 9.54 4.33 -29.22
CA ASP A 755 10.55 3.74 -28.33
C ASP A 755 10.00 2.60 -27.44
N GLN A 756 8.69 2.31 -27.51
CA GLN A 756 7.99 1.42 -26.58
C GLN A 756 7.17 0.36 -27.32
N VAL A 757 7.29 -0.89 -26.86
CA VAL A 757 6.66 -2.06 -27.48
C VAL A 757 6.01 -2.93 -26.41
N LYS A 758 4.71 -3.18 -26.54
CA LYS A 758 3.98 -4.18 -25.76
C LYS A 758 4.13 -5.54 -26.42
N VAL A 759 4.83 -6.45 -25.73
CA VAL A 759 4.95 -7.87 -26.05
C VAL A 759 3.86 -8.62 -25.28
N THR A 760 3.24 -9.61 -25.89
CA THR A 760 2.24 -10.50 -25.28
C THR A 760 2.52 -11.93 -25.71
N THR A 761 2.50 -12.89 -24.78
CA THR A 761 2.73 -14.30 -25.07
C THR A 761 1.91 -15.25 -24.20
N SER A 762 1.35 -16.29 -24.82
CA SER A 762 0.76 -17.44 -24.12
C SER A 762 1.77 -18.55 -23.78
N TYR A 763 3.07 -18.31 -23.95
CA TYR A 763 4.10 -19.30 -23.60
C TYR A 763 4.12 -19.57 -22.08
N LEU A 764 4.12 -20.86 -21.72
CA LEU A 764 4.00 -21.37 -20.36
C LEU A 764 2.74 -20.88 -19.60
N ILE A 765 1.62 -20.60 -20.28
CA ILE A 765 0.37 -20.11 -19.69
C ILE A 765 -0.16 -20.95 -18.51
N GLY A 766 -0.11 -22.28 -18.61
CA GLY A 766 -0.57 -23.21 -17.55
C GLY A 766 0.44 -23.48 -16.44
N ASP A 767 1.60 -22.79 -16.45
CA ASP A 767 2.61 -22.86 -15.40
C ASP A 767 2.68 -21.49 -14.73
N GLU A 768 2.10 -21.40 -13.53
CA GLU A 768 1.98 -20.17 -12.75
C GLU A 768 3.16 -19.94 -11.80
N SER A 769 4.22 -20.76 -11.87
CA SER A 769 5.41 -20.64 -11.00
C SER A 769 6.22 -19.37 -11.24
N ASP A 770 6.95 -18.93 -10.22
CA ASP A 770 7.89 -17.79 -10.32
C ASP A 770 9.09 -18.15 -11.21
N GLU A 771 9.48 -19.43 -11.27
CA GLU A 771 10.47 -19.95 -12.20
C GLU A 771 10.03 -19.82 -13.66
N ALA A 772 8.75 -20.11 -13.96
CA ALA A 772 8.19 -19.89 -15.29
C ALA A 772 8.11 -18.39 -15.64
N ASP A 773 7.69 -17.54 -14.69
CA ASP A 773 7.66 -16.08 -14.89
C ASP A 773 9.06 -15.52 -15.22
N GLN A 774 10.08 -15.92 -14.45
CA GLN A 774 11.47 -15.52 -14.71
C GLN A 774 11.98 -16.04 -16.06
N LYS A 775 11.64 -17.28 -16.44
CA LYS A 775 12.03 -17.90 -17.71
C LYS A 775 11.39 -17.23 -18.93
N VAL A 776 10.12 -16.84 -18.86
CA VAL A 776 9.49 -16.07 -19.95
C VAL A 776 10.08 -14.66 -20.02
N ARG A 777 10.31 -14.01 -18.86
CA ARG A 777 10.91 -12.66 -18.80
C ARG A 777 12.34 -12.63 -19.35
N SER A 778 13.17 -13.64 -19.07
CA SER A 778 14.53 -13.73 -19.64
C SER A 778 14.48 -13.95 -21.15
N LEU A 779 13.67 -14.88 -21.66
CA LEU A 779 13.50 -15.11 -23.11
C LEU A 779 13.04 -13.86 -23.87
N VAL A 780 12.15 -13.05 -23.27
CA VAL A 780 11.74 -11.76 -23.84
C VAL A 780 12.91 -10.76 -23.89
N LEU A 781 13.64 -10.60 -22.79
CA LEU A 781 14.77 -9.67 -22.72
C LEU A 781 15.94 -10.09 -23.62
N ASP A 782 16.28 -11.37 -23.63
CA ASP A 782 17.40 -11.92 -24.41
C ASP A 782 17.13 -11.86 -25.92
N GLY A 783 15.89 -12.10 -26.37
CA GLY A 783 15.51 -11.87 -27.76
C GLY A 783 15.66 -10.40 -28.17
N LEU A 784 15.23 -9.47 -27.31
CA LEU A 784 15.19 -8.04 -27.61
C LEU A 784 16.52 -7.28 -27.42
N LYS A 785 17.52 -7.84 -26.70
CA LYS A 785 18.89 -7.30 -26.62
C LYS A 785 19.47 -7.00 -28.01
N THR A 786 19.16 -7.85 -29.00
CA THR A 786 19.61 -7.71 -30.39
C THR A 786 19.17 -6.41 -31.06
N LEU A 787 18.10 -5.78 -30.59
CA LEU A 787 17.53 -4.53 -31.13
C LEU A 787 17.90 -3.29 -30.31
N ASN A 788 18.63 -3.45 -29.20
CA ASN A 788 18.97 -2.38 -28.26
C ASN A 788 20.49 -2.24 -28.07
N ASN A 789 21.25 -2.24 -29.17
CA ASN A 789 22.72 -2.14 -29.19
C ASN A 789 23.45 -3.22 -28.35
N GLY A 790 22.79 -4.35 -28.00
CA GLY A 790 23.30 -5.38 -27.08
C GLY A 790 22.97 -5.16 -25.60
N ASN A 791 22.53 -3.97 -25.21
CA ASN A 791 22.05 -3.68 -23.85
C ASN A 791 20.69 -4.35 -23.60
N ALA A 792 20.46 -4.87 -22.38
CA ALA A 792 19.15 -5.36 -21.99
C ALA A 792 18.13 -4.20 -21.95
N PRO A 793 17.04 -4.22 -22.73
CA PRO A 793 16.06 -3.14 -22.75
C PRO A 793 15.24 -3.11 -21.45
N SER A 794 14.76 -1.93 -21.05
CA SER A 794 14.06 -1.76 -19.78
C SER A 794 12.58 -2.17 -19.87
N VAL A 795 12.10 -3.00 -18.94
CA VAL A 795 10.67 -3.26 -18.76
C VAL A 795 10.04 -2.11 -17.99
N GLU A 796 9.15 -1.33 -18.61
CA GLU A 796 8.38 -0.27 -17.93
C GLU A 796 7.07 -0.79 -17.32
N SER A 797 6.53 -1.92 -17.79
CA SER A 797 5.47 -2.66 -17.07
C SER A 797 5.43 -4.14 -17.45
N SER A 798 4.88 -4.97 -16.57
CA SER A 798 4.62 -6.39 -16.81
C SER A 798 3.26 -6.80 -16.28
N SER A 799 2.62 -7.76 -16.92
CA SER A 799 1.34 -8.34 -16.54
C SER A 799 1.35 -9.87 -16.75
N LYS A 800 0.69 -10.60 -15.87
CA LYS A 800 0.50 -12.05 -15.86
C LYS A 800 -0.96 -12.32 -15.50
N VAL A 801 -1.64 -13.11 -16.30
CA VAL A 801 -3.02 -13.57 -16.06
C VAL A 801 -3.01 -15.10 -16.17
N GLY A 802 -3.30 -15.79 -15.07
CA GLY A 802 -3.44 -17.24 -15.03
C GLY A 802 -4.58 -17.73 -15.93
N SER A 803 -4.52 -18.98 -16.41
CA SER A 803 -5.57 -19.50 -17.30
C SER A 803 -6.94 -19.52 -16.64
N THR A 804 -7.00 -19.83 -15.34
CA THR A 804 -8.25 -19.82 -14.55
C THR A 804 -8.93 -18.45 -14.54
N ILE A 805 -8.18 -17.37 -14.28
CA ILE A 805 -8.69 -15.99 -14.35
C ILE A 805 -9.21 -15.68 -15.76
N ALA A 806 -8.46 -16.06 -16.80
CA ALA A 806 -8.83 -15.78 -18.18
C ALA A 806 -10.02 -16.60 -18.71
N ASP A 807 -10.27 -17.78 -18.12
CA ASP A 807 -11.43 -18.62 -18.43
C ASP A 807 -12.66 -18.21 -17.58
N ASP A 808 -12.48 -17.66 -16.36
CA ASP A 808 -13.55 -17.03 -15.55
C ASP A 808 -14.11 -15.73 -16.17
N ILE A 809 -13.36 -15.11 -17.09
CA ILE A 809 -13.68 -13.82 -17.74
C ILE A 809 -14.38 -14.00 -19.12
N ARG A 810 -14.55 -15.25 -19.60
CA ARG A 810 -15.11 -15.58 -20.92
C ARG A 810 -16.61 -15.87 -20.94
#